data_AF-A0A8C7PLL5-F1
#
_entry.id   AF-A0A8C7PLL5-F1
#
_cell.length_a   1.000
_cell.length_b   1.000
_cell.length_c   1.000
_cell.angle_alpha   90.00
_cell.angle_beta   90.00
_cell.angle_gamma   90.00
#
_symmetry.space_group_name_H-M   'P 1'
#
loop_
_entity.id
_entity.type
_entity.pdbx_description
1 polymer ?
#
loop_
_entity_poly.entity_id
_entity_poly.type
_entity_poly.pdbx_seq_one_letter_code
_entity_poly.pdbx_strand_id
1 'polypeptide(L)'
;FYIKGADECQNYIRVLLITGRRIFTCGTNAFTPVCTTRQIGNISRVMDTVNGVARCPYDPRHNSTAMVTEKGELYAATVIDFSGRDPVIYRSLGNMPPLRTAQYNSKWLNDPHFISVYEVGLFTYFFLRENAVEHDCGRTVFSRVARVCKNDVGGRFLLEDTWTTFMKARLNCSRSGEIPFYYNELQSTFYLPEQDLIYGIFTTNVNSISASAVCAFNLSAITQAFNGPFRYQENPRTSWLSTPNPIPNFQVGDDRGPGENQTERSLQDAQRLFLMSDVVQPVSTDPLLYQDNIRFSKLVVDIVQGRDTLYHVMYIGTEYGTILKALSTTNKSMRGCYLEEMRLLPEGESEPIKSLQILHSDRSLFVGLSDRVLKIPLERCSSYKTERHCLDARDPYCGWDRKQKRCTTIEDSSNMSQWSQNITECPVRNLTQDGGFSPWAPWQPCNHDDREGASTSCACRSRSCNSPVPQCGGSNCKGPTIQVANCSRNGGWTPWSTWGLCSTSCGIGYEVRQRSCNNPSPRHGGRVCVGQGRDERLCNEKSPCPLPVFWSSWGSWSQCSAECGGGVHSRVRSCEKGNTCPGCALEYKTCNLEACPEVRRNTPWTPWMPVNVTQDGARQEQRTRYTCRALLPDPHQLQLGKKKVETRVCPNDGTAACETEGKSEETSGLTVTWATWSTCSQECSKGFRTRKRTCASAEGKSSPSACSGSPVEYQDCNSQPCPVKGTWSCWASWSHCSATCGGGHYQRTRTCSNPAPANGGDICIGLHTEEALCNTHTCEGGRLPWSEWGECDEEGLQHRSRECGEREADPSLCQGNATASRPCQPPEVPGQSPTF
;
A
#
# COMPACT_ATOMS: atom_id res chain seq x y z
N PHE A 1 0.07 -22.56 -10.96
CA PHE A 1 -0.25 -22.53 -9.53
C PHE A 1 -0.24 -21.09 -9.07
N TYR A 2 -1.38 -20.53 -8.66
CA TYR A 2 -1.45 -19.19 -8.12
C TYR A 2 -0.92 -19.23 -6.69
N ILE A 3 0.20 -18.56 -6.40
CA ILE A 3 0.75 -18.45 -5.04
C ILE A 3 -0.15 -17.48 -4.27
N LYS A 4 -0.88 -17.98 -3.28
CA LYS A 4 -1.74 -17.19 -2.38
C LYS A 4 -0.97 -16.86 -1.08
N GLY A 5 -1.26 -15.72 -0.48
CA GLY A 5 -0.60 -15.28 0.76
C GLY A 5 -0.97 -16.15 1.96
N ALA A 6 -0.12 -16.20 2.99
CA ALA A 6 -0.40 -16.95 4.23
C ALA A 6 -1.66 -16.44 4.95
N ASP A 7 -1.93 -15.14 4.85
CA ASP A 7 -3.12 -14.51 5.44
C ASP A 7 -4.40 -14.89 4.67
N GLU A 8 -4.33 -15.09 3.35
CA GLU A 8 -5.50 -15.47 2.55
C GLU A 8 -5.92 -16.93 2.80
N CYS A 9 -4.98 -17.80 3.18
CA CYS A 9 -5.18 -19.23 3.42
C CYS A 9 -5.74 -19.52 4.82
N GLN A 10 -6.73 -18.76 5.26
CA GLN A 10 -7.42 -18.94 6.54
C GLN A 10 -8.89 -19.33 6.32
N ASN A 11 -9.57 -19.70 7.41
CA ASN A 11 -11.01 -19.95 7.38
C ASN A 11 -11.79 -18.68 7.76
N TYR A 12 -12.19 -17.90 6.74
CA TYR A 12 -13.04 -16.73 6.92
C TYR A 12 -14.51 -17.15 6.88
N ILE A 13 -15.25 -16.90 7.96
CA ILE A 13 -16.69 -17.13 7.99
C ILE A 13 -17.37 -16.07 7.11
N ARG A 14 -18.09 -16.52 6.07
CA ARG A 14 -18.77 -15.65 5.09
C ARG A 14 -20.28 -15.81 5.11
N VAL A 15 -20.77 -16.92 5.65
CA VAL A 15 -22.21 -17.17 5.84
C VAL A 15 -22.43 -17.52 7.30
N LEU A 16 -23.33 -16.77 7.95
CA LEU A 16 -23.78 -17.02 9.31
C LEU A 16 -25.29 -16.78 9.35
N LEU A 17 -26.05 -17.86 9.40
CA LEU A 17 -27.51 -17.84 9.31
C LEU A 17 -28.09 -18.60 10.51
N ILE A 18 -29.13 -18.03 11.11
CA ILE A 18 -29.77 -18.57 12.30
C ILE A 18 -31.17 -19.04 11.91
N THR A 19 -31.48 -20.30 12.21
CA THR A 19 -32.79 -20.90 11.91
C THR A 19 -33.29 -21.66 13.14
N GLY A 20 -34.24 -21.06 13.87
CA GLY A 20 -34.76 -21.61 15.11
C GLY A 20 -33.65 -21.77 16.16
N ARG A 21 -33.31 -23.02 16.53
CA ARG A 21 -32.24 -23.35 17.50
C ARG A 21 -30.92 -23.77 16.85
N ARG A 22 -30.82 -23.69 15.53
CA ARG A 22 -29.65 -24.11 14.74
C ARG A 22 -28.95 -22.88 14.14
N ILE A 23 -27.63 -22.96 14.06
CA ILE A 23 -26.78 -22.00 13.39
C ILE A 23 -26.16 -22.71 12.19
N PHE A 24 -26.43 -22.21 10.99
CA PHE A 24 -25.78 -22.64 9.76
C PHE A 24 -24.64 -21.68 9.45
N THR A 25 -23.43 -22.20 9.36
CA THR A 25 -22.22 -21.39 9.12
C THR A 25 -21.41 -21.95 7.97
N CYS A 26 -20.90 -21.09 7.10
CA CYS A 26 -19.94 -21.48 6.07
C CYS A 26 -18.73 -20.56 6.09
N GLY A 27 -17.57 -21.16 5.87
CA GLY A 27 -16.33 -20.41 5.74
C GLY A 27 -15.51 -20.84 4.53
N THR A 28 -14.60 -19.96 4.12
CA THR A 28 -13.71 -20.15 2.97
C THR A 28 -12.77 -21.34 3.15
N ASN A 29 -12.43 -21.66 4.41
CA ASN A 29 -11.56 -22.77 4.81
C ASN A 29 -10.35 -22.93 3.88
N ALA A 30 -9.51 -21.89 3.80
CA ALA A 30 -8.33 -21.84 2.95
C ALA A 30 -8.63 -22.19 1.47
N PHE A 31 -9.63 -21.53 0.88
CA PHE A 31 -10.11 -21.77 -0.48
C PHE A 31 -10.66 -23.20 -0.71
N THR A 32 -11.17 -23.85 0.34
CA THR A 32 -11.91 -25.11 0.24
C THR A 32 -13.20 -24.99 1.05
N PRO A 33 -14.22 -24.27 0.54
CA PRO A 33 -15.34 -23.83 1.36
C PRO A 33 -16.08 -25.00 2.01
N VAL A 34 -16.36 -24.88 3.31
CA VAL A 34 -17.06 -25.88 4.11
C VAL A 34 -18.17 -25.22 4.91
N CYS A 35 -19.33 -25.89 4.99
CA CYS A 35 -20.46 -25.46 5.79
C CYS A 35 -20.72 -26.44 6.93
N THR A 36 -21.08 -25.91 8.10
CA THR A 36 -21.39 -26.68 9.31
C THR A 36 -22.65 -26.15 9.98
N THR A 37 -23.47 -27.07 10.47
CA THR A 37 -24.65 -26.77 11.30
C THR A 37 -24.31 -27.03 12.77
N ARG A 38 -24.63 -26.07 13.64
CA ARG A 38 -24.35 -26.11 15.09
C ARG A 38 -25.63 -25.78 15.87
N GLN A 39 -25.66 -26.14 17.14
CA GLN A 39 -26.75 -25.77 18.04
C GLN A 39 -26.43 -24.45 18.76
N ILE A 40 -27.40 -23.53 18.87
CA ILE A 40 -27.19 -22.22 19.53
C ILE A 40 -26.69 -22.37 20.98
N GLY A 41 -27.24 -23.32 21.73
CA GLY A 41 -26.87 -23.54 23.14
C GLY A 41 -25.47 -24.14 23.35
N ASN A 42 -24.87 -24.74 22.31
CA ASN A 42 -23.50 -25.26 22.37
C ASN A 42 -22.85 -25.16 20.99
N ILE A 43 -22.24 -24.00 20.72
CA ILE A 43 -21.66 -23.65 19.42
C ILE A 43 -20.41 -24.51 19.11
N SER A 44 -19.77 -25.10 20.11
CA SER A 44 -18.61 -25.99 19.92
C SER A 44 -18.99 -27.32 19.27
N ARG A 45 -20.24 -27.78 19.42
CA ARG A 45 -20.69 -29.06 18.87
C ARG A 45 -21.20 -28.88 17.43
N VAL A 46 -20.47 -29.47 16.48
CA VAL A 46 -20.93 -29.61 15.09
C VAL A 46 -21.94 -30.74 15.02
N MET A 47 -23.11 -30.45 14.45
CA MET A 47 -24.16 -31.44 14.19
C MET A 47 -23.94 -32.11 12.83
N ASP A 48 -23.92 -31.29 11.77
CA ASP A 48 -23.81 -31.74 10.39
C ASP A 48 -22.75 -30.92 9.66
N THR A 49 -22.05 -31.55 8.72
CA THR A 49 -21.09 -30.89 7.83
C THR A 49 -21.50 -31.16 6.39
N VAL A 50 -21.57 -30.10 5.59
CA VAL A 50 -21.92 -30.16 4.17
C VAL A 50 -20.88 -29.40 3.34
N ASN A 51 -20.74 -29.80 2.07
CA ASN A 51 -19.83 -29.13 1.15
C ASN A 51 -20.21 -27.64 0.99
N GLY A 52 -19.24 -26.72 1.02
CA GLY A 52 -19.48 -25.28 0.87
C GLY A 52 -19.48 -24.78 -0.57
N VAL A 53 -19.16 -25.63 -1.56
CA VAL A 53 -19.23 -25.31 -3.00
C VAL A 53 -20.62 -24.76 -3.36
N ALA A 54 -20.65 -23.64 -4.10
CA ALA A 54 -21.85 -22.87 -4.46
C ALA A 54 -22.66 -22.27 -3.27
N ARG A 55 -22.21 -22.45 -2.02
CA ARG A 55 -22.86 -21.92 -0.81
C ARG A 55 -22.03 -20.82 -0.14
N CYS A 56 -20.72 -20.88 -0.31
CA CYS A 56 -19.75 -19.98 0.29
C CYS A 56 -18.63 -19.69 -0.72
N PRO A 57 -18.11 -18.47 -0.79
CA PRO A 57 -17.00 -18.15 -1.68
C PRO A 57 -15.71 -18.85 -1.27
N TYR A 58 -14.82 -19.01 -2.24
CA TYR A 58 -13.45 -19.48 -2.05
C TYR A 58 -12.53 -18.38 -1.50
N ASP A 59 -12.56 -17.20 -2.15
CA ASP A 59 -11.77 -16.04 -1.76
C ASP A 59 -12.59 -15.16 -0.79
N PRO A 60 -12.04 -14.75 0.37
CA PRO A 60 -12.74 -13.88 1.32
C PRO A 60 -13.09 -12.49 0.77
N ARG A 61 -12.46 -12.05 -0.32
CA ARG A 61 -12.77 -10.76 -0.97
C ARG A 61 -13.95 -10.85 -1.93
N HIS A 62 -14.37 -12.05 -2.33
CA HIS A 62 -15.50 -12.20 -3.24
C HIS A 62 -16.80 -11.84 -2.52
N ASN A 63 -17.58 -10.97 -3.14
CA ASN A 63 -18.90 -10.62 -2.65
C ASN A 63 -19.86 -11.79 -2.88
N SER A 64 -20.50 -12.20 -1.80
CA SER A 64 -21.45 -13.30 -1.77
C SER A 64 -22.58 -12.94 -0.85
N THR A 65 -23.76 -13.48 -1.12
CA THR A 65 -24.91 -13.34 -0.23
C THR A 65 -25.60 -14.69 -0.07
N ALA A 66 -26.21 -14.93 1.07
CA ALA A 66 -26.92 -16.15 1.37
C ALA A 66 -28.05 -15.91 2.38
N MET A 67 -29.10 -16.71 2.29
CA MET A 67 -30.25 -16.67 3.18
C MET A 67 -30.87 -18.07 3.28
N VAL A 68 -31.43 -18.41 4.44
CA VAL A 68 -32.18 -19.64 4.67
C VAL A 68 -33.65 -19.28 4.83
N THR A 69 -34.53 -19.99 4.12
CA THR A 69 -35.99 -19.82 4.25
C THR A 69 -36.51 -20.49 5.51
N GLU A 70 -37.74 -20.17 5.93
CA GLU A 70 -38.39 -20.85 7.05
C GLU A 70 -38.52 -22.37 6.83
N LYS A 71 -38.63 -22.81 5.56
CA LYS A 71 -38.68 -24.22 5.17
C LYS A 71 -37.31 -24.92 5.21
N GLY A 72 -36.24 -24.20 5.52
CA GLY A 72 -34.88 -24.73 5.60
C GLY A 72 -34.14 -24.84 4.26
N GLU A 73 -34.63 -24.18 3.22
CA GLU A 73 -33.95 -24.09 1.92
C GLU A 73 -32.91 -22.97 1.96
N LEU A 74 -31.70 -23.24 1.48
CA LEU A 74 -30.61 -22.28 1.38
C LEU A 74 -30.56 -21.70 -0.03
N TYR A 75 -30.74 -20.38 -0.14
CA TYR A 75 -30.50 -19.61 -1.35
C TYR A 75 -29.18 -18.87 -1.19
N ALA A 76 -28.21 -19.16 -2.06
CA ALA A 76 -26.89 -18.57 -2.03
C ALA A 76 -26.53 -18.02 -3.41
N ALA A 77 -25.81 -16.90 -3.44
CA ALA A 77 -25.25 -16.35 -4.65
C ALA A 77 -23.76 -16.08 -4.44
N THR A 78 -22.93 -16.82 -5.17
CA THR A 78 -21.47 -16.83 -5.01
C THR A 78 -20.81 -17.40 -6.27
N VAL A 79 -19.54 -17.77 -6.20
CA VAL A 79 -18.80 -18.46 -7.26
C VAL A 79 -18.61 -19.93 -6.90
N ILE A 80 -18.70 -20.82 -7.88
CA ILE A 80 -18.56 -22.26 -7.65
C ILE A 80 -17.12 -22.77 -7.85
N ASP A 81 -16.29 -22.02 -8.58
CA ASP A 81 -14.93 -22.42 -8.94
C ASP A 81 -13.88 -21.60 -8.19
N PHE A 82 -12.68 -22.17 -8.03
CA PHE A 82 -11.54 -21.50 -7.40
C PHE A 82 -11.10 -20.24 -8.16
N SER A 83 -11.31 -20.19 -9.48
CA SER A 83 -10.90 -19.04 -10.30
C SER A 83 -11.89 -17.87 -10.27
N GLY A 84 -13.09 -18.07 -9.71
CA GLY A 84 -14.14 -17.07 -9.64
C GLY A 84 -14.83 -16.76 -10.98
N ARG A 85 -14.70 -17.64 -11.98
CA ARG A 85 -15.22 -17.42 -13.34
C ARG A 85 -16.64 -17.95 -13.56
N ASP A 86 -17.13 -18.83 -12.69
CA ASP A 86 -18.47 -19.40 -12.78
C ASP A 86 -19.35 -18.85 -11.62
N PRO A 87 -19.93 -17.65 -11.80
CA PRO A 87 -20.88 -17.09 -10.84
C PRO A 87 -22.21 -17.85 -10.88
N VAL A 88 -22.80 -18.08 -9.71
CA VAL A 88 -24.00 -18.89 -9.59
C VAL A 88 -24.98 -18.32 -8.58
N ILE A 89 -26.27 -18.31 -8.93
CA ILE A 89 -27.36 -18.26 -7.97
C ILE A 89 -27.87 -19.68 -7.79
N TYR A 90 -27.76 -20.18 -6.56
CA TYR A 90 -27.92 -21.58 -6.22
C TYR A 90 -28.92 -21.77 -5.08
N ARG A 91 -29.86 -22.71 -5.26
CA ARG A 91 -30.70 -23.22 -4.18
C ARG A 91 -30.25 -24.63 -3.82
N SER A 92 -30.16 -24.90 -2.53
CA SER A 92 -29.89 -26.23 -2.00
C SER A 92 -30.48 -26.42 -0.62
N LEU A 93 -30.34 -27.63 -0.08
CA LEU A 93 -30.98 -28.03 1.19
C LEU A 93 -32.51 -27.96 1.08
N GLY A 94 -33.20 -28.38 2.15
CA GLY A 94 -34.65 -28.49 2.16
C GLY A 94 -35.18 -29.66 1.32
N ASN A 95 -36.47 -29.61 0.99
CA ASN A 95 -37.18 -30.70 0.30
C ASN A 95 -37.25 -30.53 -1.23
N MET A 96 -36.81 -29.37 -1.74
CA MET A 96 -36.84 -29.06 -3.17
C MET A 96 -35.52 -29.47 -3.85
N PRO A 97 -35.54 -29.82 -5.16
CA PRO A 97 -34.31 -30.17 -5.88
C PRO A 97 -33.34 -28.99 -5.92
N PRO A 98 -32.01 -29.26 -5.91
CA PRO A 98 -31.02 -28.20 -6.04
C PRO A 98 -31.09 -27.59 -7.45
N LEU A 99 -31.11 -26.26 -7.54
CA LEU A 99 -31.19 -25.54 -8.82
C LEU A 99 -30.08 -24.50 -8.92
N ARG A 100 -29.52 -24.34 -10.12
CA ARG A 100 -28.50 -23.33 -10.41
C ARG A 100 -28.84 -22.46 -11.63
N THR A 101 -28.17 -21.32 -11.74
CA THR A 101 -28.16 -20.55 -13.00
C THR A 101 -27.32 -21.28 -14.05
N ALA A 102 -27.64 -21.01 -15.33
CA ALA A 102 -26.95 -21.58 -16.48
C ALA A 102 -25.43 -21.36 -16.40
N GLN A 103 -24.67 -22.45 -16.50
CA GLN A 103 -23.22 -22.45 -16.32
C GLN A 103 -22.50 -21.74 -17.48
N TYR A 104 -21.48 -20.93 -17.17
CA TYR A 104 -20.69 -20.15 -18.14
C TYR A 104 -21.51 -19.31 -19.12
N ASN A 105 -22.73 -18.91 -18.73
CA ASN A 105 -23.62 -18.11 -19.57
C ASN A 105 -23.60 -16.64 -19.15
N SER A 106 -22.77 -15.85 -19.83
CA SER A 106 -22.64 -14.41 -19.58
C SER A 106 -23.94 -13.62 -19.83
N LYS A 107 -24.90 -14.15 -20.58
CA LYS A 107 -26.20 -13.48 -20.72
C LYS A 107 -27.01 -13.54 -19.43
N TRP A 108 -26.92 -14.65 -18.70
CA TRP A 108 -27.59 -14.83 -17.41
C TRP A 108 -26.90 -14.06 -16.29
N LEU A 109 -25.58 -14.22 -16.18
CA LEU A 109 -24.75 -13.54 -15.18
C LEU A 109 -23.40 -13.15 -15.79
N ASN A 110 -23.10 -11.86 -15.84
CA ASN A 110 -21.87 -11.35 -16.45
C ASN A 110 -20.95 -10.68 -15.44
N ASP A 111 -20.03 -11.44 -14.85
CA ASP A 111 -19.12 -10.96 -13.80
C ASP A 111 -19.87 -10.22 -12.66
N PRO A 112 -20.85 -10.87 -12.02
CA PRO A 112 -21.72 -10.23 -11.05
C PRO A 112 -21.04 -10.06 -9.69
N HIS A 113 -21.31 -8.94 -9.03
CA HIS A 113 -21.14 -8.79 -7.60
C HIS A 113 -22.51 -8.94 -6.93
N PHE A 114 -22.63 -9.88 -5.99
CA PHE A 114 -23.87 -10.11 -5.25
C PHE A 114 -23.91 -9.26 -3.97
N ILE A 115 -25.00 -8.52 -3.75
CA ILE A 115 -25.14 -7.58 -2.63
C ILE A 115 -26.02 -8.19 -1.53
N SER A 116 -27.25 -8.59 -1.87
CA SER A 116 -28.22 -9.09 -0.89
C SER A 116 -29.21 -10.07 -1.52
N VAL A 117 -29.90 -10.82 -0.67
CA VAL A 117 -31.04 -11.66 -1.04
C VAL A 117 -32.17 -11.44 -0.04
N TYR A 118 -33.40 -11.38 -0.52
CA TYR A 118 -34.60 -11.23 0.32
C TYR A 118 -35.68 -12.22 -0.10
N GLU A 119 -36.36 -12.77 0.88
CA GLU A 119 -37.52 -13.64 0.71
C GLU A 119 -38.79 -12.81 0.80
N VAL A 120 -39.58 -12.75 -0.27
CA VAL A 120 -40.81 -11.96 -0.31
C VAL A 120 -41.92 -12.69 -1.08
N GLY A 121 -43.03 -12.98 -0.38
CA GLY A 121 -44.17 -13.68 -0.95
C GLY A 121 -43.79 -15.06 -1.53
N LEU A 122 -44.03 -15.27 -2.82
CA LEU A 122 -43.74 -16.52 -3.53
C LEU A 122 -42.35 -16.56 -4.18
N PHE A 123 -41.57 -15.48 -4.04
CA PHE A 123 -40.33 -15.29 -4.76
C PHE A 123 -39.14 -15.06 -3.83
N THR A 124 -37.96 -15.30 -4.37
CA THR A 124 -36.68 -14.88 -3.79
C THR A 124 -36.06 -13.85 -4.71
N TYR A 125 -35.75 -12.67 -4.16
CA TYR A 125 -35.15 -11.56 -4.90
C TYR A 125 -33.66 -11.45 -4.60
N PHE A 126 -32.84 -11.38 -5.64
CA PHE A 126 -31.40 -11.20 -5.55
C PHE A 126 -31.01 -9.82 -6.07
N PHE A 127 -30.26 -9.07 -5.27
CA PHE A 127 -29.73 -7.77 -5.66
C PHE A 127 -28.26 -7.92 -6.02
N LEU A 128 -27.90 -7.50 -7.22
CA LEU A 128 -26.56 -7.64 -7.76
C LEU A 128 -26.21 -6.46 -8.68
N ARG A 129 -24.94 -6.32 -9.00
CA ARG A 129 -24.47 -5.48 -10.11
C ARG A 129 -23.61 -6.32 -11.02
N GLU A 130 -23.71 -6.12 -12.32
CA GLU A 130 -22.97 -6.90 -13.32
C GLU A 130 -22.66 -6.06 -14.55
N ASN A 131 -21.79 -6.58 -15.42
CA ASN A 131 -21.50 -5.95 -16.70
C ASN A 131 -22.71 -6.06 -17.64
N ALA A 132 -23.23 -4.92 -18.10
CA ALA A 132 -24.41 -4.85 -18.95
C ALA A 132 -24.16 -5.51 -20.31
N VAL A 133 -25.04 -6.43 -20.69
CA VAL A 133 -25.00 -7.10 -22.01
C VAL A 133 -25.81 -6.34 -23.05
N GLU A 134 -26.71 -5.45 -22.59
CA GLU A 134 -27.60 -4.62 -23.39
C GLU A 134 -26.99 -3.28 -23.84
N HIS A 135 -25.70 -3.07 -23.59
CA HIS A 135 -25.01 -1.84 -23.95
C HIS A 135 -23.97 -2.10 -25.03
N ASP A 136 -24.16 -1.47 -26.19
CA ASP A 136 -23.37 -1.76 -27.40
C ASP A 136 -21.96 -1.12 -27.37
N CYS A 137 -21.70 -0.15 -26.48
CA CYS A 137 -20.45 0.62 -26.45
C CYS A 137 -19.76 0.55 -25.09
N GLY A 138 -18.67 -0.22 -25.00
CA GLY A 138 -17.82 -0.28 -23.81
C GLY A 138 -18.35 -1.18 -22.68
N ARG A 139 -17.57 -1.27 -21.60
CA ARG A 139 -17.94 -2.05 -20.39
C ARG A 139 -18.64 -1.12 -19.41
N THR A 140 -19.97 -1.19 -19.35
CA THR A 140 -20.78 -0.48 -18.35
C THR A 140 -21.33 -1.46 -17.33
N VAL A 141 -21.26 -1.10 -16.05
CA VAL A 141 -21.86 -1.88 -14.97
C VAL A 141 -23.29 -1.39 -14.76
N PHE A 142 -24.25 -2.30 -14.63
CA PHE A 142 -25.61 -1.97 -14.21
C PHE A 142 -25.99 -2.73 -12.95
N SER A 143 -26.77 -2.05 -12.11
CA SER A 143 -27.41 -2.64 -10.94
C SER A 143 -28.72 -3.32 -11.33
N ARG A 144 -28.96 -4.50 -10.75
CA ARG A 144 -30.09 -5.35 -11.07
C ARG A 144 -30.74 -5.93 -9.85
N VAL A 145 -32.04 -6.18 -10.02
CA VAL A 145 -32.81 -7.10 -9.19
C VAL A 145 -33.12 -8.32 -10.04
N ALA A 146 -32.82 -9.50 -9.53
CA ALA A 146 -33.20 -10.78 -10.13
C ALA A 146 -34.23 -11.47 -9.25
N ARG A 147 -35.08 -12.32 -9.84
CA ARG A 147 -36.16 -13.04 -9.18
C ARG A 147 -36.15 -14.50 -9.58
N VAL A 148 -36.45 -15.37 -8.63
CA VAL A 148 -36.73 -16.81 -8.84
C VAL A 148 -37.95 -17.23 -8.03
N CYS A 149 -38.67 -18.24 -8.49
CA CYS A 149 -39.82 -18.81 -7.77
C CYS A 149 -39.34 -19.82 -6.71
N LYS A 150 -39.96 -19.79 -5.53
CA LYS A 150 -39.62 -20.74 -4.45
C LYS A 150 -39.97 -22.18 -4.80
N ASN A 151 -41.06 -22.40 -5.53
CA ASN A 151 -41.54 -23.72 -5.92
C ASN A 151 -40.98 -24.21 -7.27
N ASP A 152 -39.98 -23.53 -7.84
CA ASP A 152 -39.32 -23.97 -9.07
C ASP A 152 -38.71 -25.35 -8.84
N VAL A 153 -38.93 -26.31 -9.75
CA VAL A 153 -38.39 -27.68 -9.68
C VAL A 153 -37.33 -27.94 -10.73
N GLY A 154 -37.00 -26.95 -11.55
CA GLY A 154 -36.13 -27.09 -12.72
C GLY A 154 -36.88 -27.56 -13.95
N GLY A 155 -36.16 -27.60 -15.07
CA GLY A 155 -36.67 -28.12 -16.33
C GLY A 155 -36.57 -29.65 -16.41
N ARG A 156 -37.25 -30.24 -17.40
CA ARG A 156 -37.20 -31.70 -17.67
C ARG A 156 -36.14 -32.06 -18.71
N PHE A 157 -36.39 -31.74 -19.99
CA PHE A 157 -35.49 -32.06 -21.11
C PHE A 157 -34.53 -30.92 -21.46
N LEU A 158 -34.96 -29.69 -21.19
CA LEU A 158 -34.19 -28.47 -21.35
C LEU A 158 -34.17 -27.80 -19.97
N LEU A 159 -33.05 -27.19 -19.60
CA LEU A 159 -32.88 -26.57 -18.29
C LEU A 159 -32.96 -27.56 -17.09
N GLU A 160 -32.55 -28.81 -17.27
CA GLU A 160 -32.38 -29.79 -16.18
C GLU A 160 -31.42 -29.23 -15.11
N ASP A 161 -31.79 -29.36 -13.83
CA ASP A 161 -31.08 -28.78 -12.66
C ASP A 161 -30.85 -27.25 -12.73
N THR A 162 -31.55 -26.53 -13.61
CA THR A 162 -31.43 -25.08 -13.75
C THR A 162 -32.76 -24.37 -13.57
N TRP A 163 -32.69 -23.10 -13.16
CA TRP A 163 -33.89 -22.28 -12.94
C TRP A 163 -34.74 -22.16 -14.20
N THR A 164 -36.05 -22.36 -14.07
CA THR A 164 -37.01 -22.08 -15.16
C THR A 164 -37.65 -20.71 -15.02
N THR A 165 -37.47 -20.08 -13.85
CA THR A 165 -38.14 -18.83 -13.45
C THR A 165 -37.19 -17.65 -13.25
N PHE A 166 -35.91 -17.82 -13.61
CA PHE A 166 -34.89 -16.78 -13.44
C PHE A 166 -35.10 -15.62 -14.40
N MET A 167 -35.24 -14.43 -13.84
CA MET A 167 -35.39 -13.18 -14.58
C MET A 167 -34.70 -12.03 -13.85
N LYS A 168 -34.23 -11.03 -14.59
CA LYS A 168 -33.56 -9.84 -14.03
C LYS A 168 -34.00 -8.55 -14.69
N ALA A 169 -34.13 -7.49 -13.90
CA ALA A 169 -34.49 -6.15 -14.34
C ALA A 169 -33.44 -5.14 -13.85
N ARG A 170 -33.24 -4.06 -14.62
CA ARG A 170 -32.33 -2.97 -14.24
C ARG A 170 -33.00 -2.10 -13.16
N LEU A 171 -32.21 -1.69 -12.17
CA LEU A 171 -32.59 -0.68 -11.17
C LEU A 171 -32.16 0.70 -11.66
N ASN A 172 -33.07 1.69 -11.63
CA ASN A 172 -32.73 3.08 -11.93
C ASN A 172 -32.48 3.88 -10.64
N CYS A 173 -31.32 4.51 -10.53
CA CYS A 173 -31.07 5.53 -9.53
C CYS A 173 -30.32 6.67 -10.23
N SER A 174 -31.02 7.76 -10.51
CA SER A 174 -30.48 8.89 -11.26
C SER A 174 -30.91 10.21 -10.66
N ARG A 175 -30.12 11.25 -10.93
CA ARG A 175 -30.44 12.64 -10.62
C ARG A 175 -30.90 13.33 -11.92
N SER A 176 -32.00 14.05 -11.80
CA SER A 176 -32.64 14.82 -12.87
C SER A 176 -31.71 15.95 -13.33
N GLY A 177 -31.75 16.25 -14.63
CA GLY A 177 -30.96 17.28 -15.30
C GLY A 177 -31.26 17.24 -16.80
N GLU A 178 -30.71 18.18 -17.58
CA GLU A 178 -30.82 18.15 -19.06
C GLU A 178 -30.32 16.81 -19.61
N ILE A 179 -29.23 16.30 -19.02
CA ILE A 179 -28.76 14.93 -19.18
C ILE A 179 -28.82 14.26 -17.79
N PRO A 180 -29.63 13.21 -17.60
CA PRO A 180 -29.72 12.52 -16.32
C PRO A 180 -28.37 11.92 -15.90
N PHE A 181 -28.01 12.12 -14.62
CA PHE A 181 -26.79 11.57 -14.05
C PHE A 181 -27.09 10.25 -13.31
N TYR A 182 -26.51 9.13 -13.74
CA TYR A 182 -26.82 7.80 -13.22
C TYR A 182 -25.79 7.29 -12.21
N TYR A 183 -26.30 6.72 -11.11
CA TYR A 183 -25.51 5.98 -10.13
C TYR A 183 -25.72 4.49 -10.39
N ASN A 184 -24.79 3.87 -11.12
CA ASN A 184 -25.01 2.54 -11.67
C ASN A 184 -24.53 1.38 -10.78
N GLU A 185 -23.70 1.63 -9.76
CA GLU A 185 -23.10 0.57 -8.93
C GLU A 185 -23.76 0.45 -7.56
N LEU A 186 -24.62 -0.55 -7.39
CA LEU A 186 -25.28 -0.86 -6.12
C LEU A 186 -24.28 -1.42 -5.10
N GLN A 187 -24.18 -0.82 -3.91
CA GLN A 187 -23.26 -1.23 -2.84
C GLN A 187 -23.94 -2.00 -1.71
N SER A 188 -25.13 -1.56 -1.30
CA SER A 188 -25.88 -2.13 -0.19
C SER A 188 -27.37 -1.93 -0.42
N THR A 189 -28.17 -2.84 0.11
CA THR A 189 -29.63 -2.68 0.16
C THR A 189 -30.12 -2.93 1.58
N PHE A 190 -31.32 -2.44 1.88
CA PHE A 190 -32.04 -2.70 3.11
C PHE A 190 -33.52 -2.85 2.79
N TYR A 191 -34.11 -4.00 3.13
CA TYR A 191 -35.54 -4.26 2.96
C TYR A 191 -36.30 -3.92 4.22
N LEU A 192 -37.31 -3.07 4.08
CA LEU A 192 -38.23 -2.65 5.14
C LEU A 192 -39.60 -3.31 4.89
N PRO A 193 -39.89 -4.45 5.56
CA PRO A 193 -41.09 -5.24 5.28
C PRO A 193 -42.40 -4.52 5.65
N GLU A 194 -42.39 -3.62 6.63
CA GLU A 194 -43.58 -2.90 7.10
C GLU A 194 -44.20 -1.98 6.04
N GLN A 195 -43.42 -1.58 5.04
CA GLN A 195 -43.88 -0.69 3.95
C GLN A 195 -43.58 -1.24 2.55
N ASP A 196 -43.14 -2.50 2.42
CA ASP A 196 -42.74 -3.09 1.14
C ASP A 196 -41.73 -2.24 0.35
N LEU A 197 -40.79 -1.63 1.07
CA LEU A 197 -39.78 -0.71 0.54
C LEU A 197 -38.39 -1.34 0.58
N ILE A 198 -37.64 -1.17 -0.51
CA ILE A 198 -36.24 -1.55 -0.58
C ILE A 198 -35.41 -0.31 -0.80
N TYR A 199 -34.56 0.01 0.17
CA TYR A 199 -33.56 1.05 0.04
C TYR A 199 -32.29 0.49 -0.58
N GLY A 200 -31.63 1.28 -1.43
CA GLY A 200 -30.37 0.91 -2.07
C GLY A 200 -29.39 2.08 -2.10
N ILE A 201 -28.13 1.81 -1.75
CA ILE A 201 -26.99 2.71 -1.99
C ILE A 201 -26.43 2.42 -3.36
N PHE A 202 -26.30 3.46 -4.18
CA PHE A 202 -25.66 3.42 -5.48
C PHE A 202 -24.48 4.38 -5.52
N THR A 203 -23.42 3.98 -6.21
CA THR A 203 -22.25 4.82 -6.45
C THR A 203 -21.96 4.96 -7.94
N THR A 204 -21.15 5.94 -8.27
CA THR A 204 -20.52 6.06 -9.59
C THR A 204 -19.38 5.06 -9.73
N ASN A 205 -18.91 4.85 -10.96
CA ASN A 205 -17.81 3.95 -11.27
C ASN A 205 -16.52 4.37 -10.54
N VAL A 206 -15.68 3.41 -10.18
CA VAL A 206 -14.37 3.63 -9.54
C VAL A 206 -13.48 4.60 -10.33
N ASN A 207 -13.55 4.56 -11.67
CA ASN A 207 -12.76 5.44 -12.55
C ASN A 207 -13.38 6.82 -12.82
N SER A 208 -14.48 7.14 -12.15
CA SER A 208 -15.20 8.42 -12.31
C SER A 208 -15.19 9.22 -11.01
N ILE A 209 -15.68 10.46 -11.04
CA ILE A 209 -15.83 11.28 -9.83
C ILE A 209 -16.63 10.48 -8.81
N SER A 210 -16.08 10.30 -7.61
CA SER A 210 -16.74 9.56 -6.54
C SER A 210 -18.01 10.30 -6.15
N ALA A 211 -19.16 9.67 -6.37
CA ALA A 211 -20.43 10.20 -5.91
C ALA A 211 -21.35 9.04 -5.51
N SER A 212 -22.22 9.29 -4.53
CA SER A 212 -23.13 8.30 -3.97
C SER A 212 -24.55 8.83 -3.90
N ALA A 213 -25.50 7.92 -3.98
CA ALA A 213 -26.92 8.21 -3.89
C ALA A 213 -27.66 7.09 -3.14
N VAL A 214 -28.73 7.47 -2.44
CA VAL A 214 -29.67 6.53 -1.82
C VAL A 214 -31.01 6.65 -2.54
N CYS A 215 -31.47 5.55 -3.13
CA CYS A 215 -32.77 5.44 -3.76
C CYS A 215 -33.63 4.40 -3.03
N ALA A 216 -34.94 4.61 -3.00
CA ALA A 216 -35.89 3.63 -2.48
C ALA A 216 -36.79 3.12 -3.61
N PHE A 217 -37.12 1.84 -3.57
CA PHE A 217 -37.94 1.16 -4.58
C PHE A 217 -39.10 0.46 -3.89
N ASN A 218 -40.31 0.70 -4.40
CA ASN A 218 -41.49 -0.07 -3.99
C ASN A 218 -41.41 -1.47 -4.58
N LEU A 219 -41.81 -2.48 -3.80
CA LEU A 219 -41.94 -3.85 -4.28
C LEU A 219 -42.96 -3.96 -5.44
N SER A 220 -43.99 -3.11 -5.45
CA SER A 220 -44.96 -3.02 -6.54
C SER A 220 -44.32 -2.60 -7.86
N ALA A 221 -43.39 -1.63 -7.85
CA ALA A 221 -42.65 -1.19 -9.03
C ALA A 221 -41.70 -2.28 -9.55
N ILE A 222 -41.07 -3.04 -8.65
CA ILE A 222 -40.26 -4.21 -9.01
C ILE A 222 -41.14 -5.26 -9.70
N THR A 223 -42.31 -5.56 -9.13
CA THR A 223 -43.26 -6.53 -9.67
C THR A 223 -43.80 -6.10 -11.04
N GLN A 224 -44.10 -4.81 -11.20
CA GLN A 224 -44.53 -4.24 -12.48
C GLN A 224 -43.47 -4.44 -13.58
N ALA A 225 -42.19 -4.18 -13.28
CA ALA A 225 -41.12 -4.37 -14.24
C ALA A 225 -40.97 -5.84 -14.67
N PHE A 226 -41.18 -6.79 -13.75
CA PHE A 226 -41.16 -8.23 -14.07
C PHE A 226 -42.42 -8.73 -14.81
N ASN A 227 -43.51 -7.96 -14.78
CA ASN A 227 -44.71 -8.25 -15.57
C ASN A 227 -44.67 -7.57 -16.96
N GLY A 228 -43.70 -6.69 -17.18
CA GLY A 228 -43.48 -5.98 -18.45
C GLY A 228 -42.86 -6.83 -19.55
N PRO A 229 -42.53 -6.23 -20.71
CA PRO A 229 -41.91 -6.91 -21.83
C PRO A 229 -40.45 -7.29 -21.54
N PHE A 230 -39.97 -8.33 -22.25
CA PHE A 230 -38.57 -8.77 -22.20
C PHE A 230 -37.71 -8.03 -23.22
N ARG A 231 -36.40 -8.00 -22.99
CA ARG A 231 -35.42 -7.70 -24.04
C ARG A 231 -34.96 -8.99 -24.69
N TYR A 232 -35.04 -9.01 -26.00
CA TYR A 232 -34.59 -10.12 -26.81
C TYR A 232 -33.59 -9.65 -27.86
N GLN A 233 -32.59 -10.47 -28.11
CA GLN A 233 -31.61 -10.26 -29.16
C GLN A 233 -31.61 -11.48 -30.07
N GLU A 234 -32.00 -11.29 -31.32
CA GLU A 234 -32.09 -12.38 -32.30
C GLU A 234 -30.69 -12.89 -32.69
N ASN A 235 -29.75 -11.99 -32.93
CA ASN A 235 -28.35 -12.31 -33.25
C ASN A 235 -27.39 -11.45 -32.44
N PRO A 236 -26.16 -11.91 -32.10
CA PRO A 236 -25.19 -11.12 -31.33
C PRO A 236 -24.80 -9.77 -31.93
N ARG A 237 -25.12 -9.53 -33.21
CA ARG A 237 -24.85 -8.29 -33.95
C ARG A 237 -26.05 -7.36 -34.05
N THR A 238 -27.26 -7.81 -33.69
CA THR A 238 -28.47 -6.97 -33.72
C THR A 238 -28.65 -6.26 -32.38
N SER A 239 -29.32 -5.11 -32.40
CA SER A 239 -29.68 -4.42 -31.16
C SER A 239 -30.70 -5.23 -30.35
N TRP A 240 -30.76 -4.95 -29.06
CA TRP A 240 -31.76 -5.54 -28.17
C TRP A 240 -33.13 -4.90 -28.42
N LEU A 241 -34.12 -5.73 -28.73
CA LEU A 241 -35.50 -5.31 -29.01
C LEU A 241 -36.43 -5.70 -27.88
N SER A 242 -37.48 -4.90 -27.69
CA SER A 242 -38.54 -5.23 -26.73
C SER A 242 -39.46 -6.28 -27.33
N THR A 243 -39.71 -7.36 -26.60
CA THR A 243 -40.63 -8.44 -26.99
C THR A 243 -41.72 -8.55 -25.92
N PRO A 244 -43.01 -8.55 -26.31
CA PRO A 244 -44.10 -8.68 -25.36
C PRO A 244 -43.96 -9.98 -24.56
N ASN A 245 -44.34 -9.93 -23.29
CA ASN A 245 -44.27 -11.08 -22.40
C ASN A 245 -45.20 -12.19 -22.92
N PRO A 246 -44.67 -13.32 -23.44
CA PRO A 246 -45.49 -14.39 -23.96
C PRO A 246 -46.16 -15.22 -22.85
N ILE A 247 -45.75 -15.00 -21.59
CA ILE A 247 -46.17 -15.76 -20.42
C ILE A 247 -46.70 -14.75 -19.38
N PRO A 248 -47.93 -14.24 -19.54
CA PRO A 248 -48.55 -13.42 -18.52
C PRO A 248 -48.64 -14.23 -17.21
N ASN A 249 -48.06 -13.69 -16.14
CA ASN A 249 -48.04 -14.29 -14.81
C ASN A 249 -47.32 -15.64 -14.73
N PHE A 250 -46.12 -15.81 -15.33
CA PHE A 250 -45.25 -17.01 -15.22
C PHE A 250 -45.56 -17.77 -13.93
N GLN A 251 -46.42 -18.79 -14.05
CA GLN A 251 -47.13 -19.33 -12.91
C GLN A 251 -46.07 -19.94 -12.00
N VAL A 252 -45.77 -19.26 -10.89
CA VAL A 252 -45.42 -19.96 -9.65
C VAL A 252 -46.51 -21.00 -9.57
N GLY A 253 -46.18 -22.28 -9.84
CA GLY A 253 -47.20 -23.31 -10.06
C GLY A 253 -48.30 -23.17 -9.01
N ASP A 254 -49.55 -23.04 -9.47
CA ASP A 254 -50.71 -23.06 -8.59
C ASP A 254 -50.61 -24.32 -7.70
N ASP A 255 -51.23 -24.32 -6.53
CA ASP A 255 -51.18 -25.37 -5.48
C ASP A 255 -51.53 -26.82 -5.93
N ARG A 256 -51.63 -27.10 -7.24
CA ARG A 256 -51.97 -28.37 -7.89
C ARG A 256 -50.78 -29.25 -8.28
N GLY A 257 -49.58 -29.02 -7.75
CA GLY A 257 -48.45 -29.97 -7.83
C GLY A 257 -47.31 -29.61 -8.79
N PRO A 258 -46.14 -30.28 -8.68
CA PRO A 258 -44.91 -29.85 -9.34
C PRO A 258 -44.84 -30.34 -10.80
N GLY A 259 -44.91 -29.40 -11.76
CA GLY A 259 -44.30 -29.58 -13.07
C GLY A 259 -45.08 -30.34 -14.15
N GLU A 260 -46.40 -30.52 -14.05
CA GLU A 260 -47.18 -31.17 -15.14
C GLU A 260 -47.40 -30.28 -16.38
N ASN A 261 -47.21 -28.96 -16.29
CA ASN A 261 -47.55 -28.02 -17.37
C ASN A 261 -46.35 -27.31 -18.03
N GLN A 262 -45.11 -27.78 -17.86
CA GLN A 262 -43.97 -27.20 -18.59
C GLN A 262 -43.89 -27.74 -20.01
N THR A 263 -44.28 -26.92 -20.99
CA THR A 263 -44.15 -27.24 -22.42
C THR A 263 -42.73 -26.97 -22.91
N GLU A 264 -42.28 -27.65 -23.96
CA GLU A 264 -40.97 -27.39 -24.59
C GLU A 264 -40.79 -25.92 -24.97
N ARG A 265 -41.86 -25.28 -25.49
CA ARG A 265 -41.87 -23.85 -25.81
C ARG A 265 -41.62 -22.96 -24.60
N SER A 266 -42.26 -23.25 -23.46
CA SER A 266 -42.05 -22.48 -22.24
C SER A 266 -40.61 -22.55 -21.71
N LEU A 267 -39.95 -23.71 -21.87
CA LEU A 267 -38.56 -23.89 -21.48
C LEU A 267 -37.60 -23.19 -22.43
N GLN A 268 -37.86 -23.23 -23.74
CA GLN A 268 -37.10 -22.46 -24.74
C GLN A 268 -37.23 -20.95 -24.49
N ASP A 269 -38.42 -20.49 -24.13
CA ASP A 269 -38.68 -19.10 -23.76
C ASP A 269 -37.91 -18.74 -22.48
N ALA A 270 -37.96 -19.56 -21.42
CA ALA A 270 -37.19 -19.34 -20.18
C ALA A 270 -35.67 -19.25 -20.41
N GLN A 271 -35.13 -20.01 -21.35
CA GLN A 271 -33.71 -19.97 -21.68
C GLN A 271 -33.30 -18.65 -22.36
N ARG A 272 -34.21 -18.04 -23.13
CA ARG A 272 -33.96 -16.85 -23.97
C ARG A 272 -34.43 -15.55 -23.34
N LEU A 273 -35.51 -15.58 -22.57
CA LEU A 273 -36.22 -14.44 -21.99
C LEU A 273 -35.93 -14.32 -20.49
N PHE A 274 -34.74 -13.86 -20.16
CA PHE A 274 -34.28 -13.67 -18.77
C PHE A 274 -34.08 -12.19 -18.40
N LEU A 275 -34.04 -11.27 -19.38
CA LEU A 275 -33.78 -9.85 -19.15
C LEU A 275 -35.04 -9.02 -19.44
N MET A 276 -35.51 -8.25 -18.46
CA MET A 276 -36.66 -7.34 -18.64
C MET A 276 -36.26 -6.08 -19.42
N SER A 277 -37.18 -5.59 -20.26
CA SER A 277 -37.04 -4.32 -20.97
C SER A 277 -37.35 -3.12 -20.09
N ASP A 278 -38.35 -3.28 -19.23
CA ASP A 278 -38.74 -2.27 -18.27
C ASP A 278 -37.68 -2.12 -17.18
N VAL A 279 -37.46 -0.87 -16.77
CA VAL A 279 -36.50 -0.50 -15.74
C VAL A 279 -37.26 -0.14 -14.48
N VAL A 280 -36.85 -0.72 -13.34
CA VAL A 280 -37.46 -0.45 -12.04
C VAL A 280 -37.18 1.01 -11.66
N GLN A 281 -38.24 1.81 -11.55
CA GLN A 281 -38.15 3.21 -11.16
C GLN A 281 -38.17 3.37 -9.63
N PRO A 282 -37.40 4.34 -9.09
CA PRO A 282 -37.44 4.67 -7.68
C PRO A 282 -38.75 5.39 -7.29
N VAL A 283 -39.04 5.44 -6.00
CA VAL A 283 -40.24 6.12 -5.44
C VAL A 283 -40.26 7.61 -5.77
N SER A 284 -39.09 8.24 -5.85
CA SER A 284 -38.92 9.64 -6.28
C SER A 284 -37.97 9.72 -7.47
N THR A 285 -38.21 10.63 -8.41
CA THR A 285 -37.42 10.80 -9.65
C THR A 285 -35.92 10.99 -9.39
N ASP A 286 -35.60 11.81 -8.40
CA ASP A 286 -34.26 12.04 -7.89
C ASP A 286 -33.99 11.16 -6.67
N PRO A 287 -32.73 10.97 -6.24
CA PRO A 287 -32.40 10.18 -5.05
C PRO A 287 -32.89 10.84 -3.77
N LEU A 288 -33.20 10.05 -2.74
CA LEU A 288 -33.60 10.55 -1.42
C LEU A 288 -32.46 11.36 -0.77
N LEU A 289 -31.24 10.89 -0.97
CA LEU A 289 -30.00 11.51 -0.54
C LEU A 289 -28.95 11.32 -1.64
N TYR A 290 -28.12 12.32 -1.89
CA TYR A 290 -26.94 12.16 -2.73
C TYR A 290 -25.79 13.04 -2.22
N GLN A 291 -24.56 12.61 -2.48
CA GLN A 291 -23.38 13.36 -2.12
C GLN A 291 -22.28 13.17 -3.15
N ASP A 292 -21.71 14.30 -3.56
CA ASP A 292 -20.54 14.34 -4.41
C ASP A 292 -19.28 14.22 -3.53
N ASN A 293 -18.24 13.58 -4.05
CA ASN A 293 -16.95 13.30 -3.40
C ASN A 293 -16.94 12.33 -2.20
N ILE A 294 -18.04 11.62 -1.91
CA ILE A 294 -18.11 10.61 -0.85
C ILE A 294 -18.67 9.29 -1.39
N ARG A 295 -18.08 8.16 -0.96
CA ARG A 295 -18.56 6.80 -1.22
C ARG A 295 -19.29 6.22 0.00
N PHE A 296 -20.57 5.91 -0.19
CA PHE A 296 -21.40 5.22 0.79
C PHE A 296 -21.20 3.71 0.67
N SER A 297 -21.18 3.01 1.80
CA SER A 297 -20.84 1.58 1.87
C SER A 297 -22.00 0.71 2.37
N LYS A 298 -22.63 1.08 3.50
CA LYS A 298 -23.70 0.32 4.17
C LYS A 298 -24.85 1.22 4.57
N LEU A 299 -26.06 0.68 4.56
CA LEU A 299 -27.29 1.40 4.92
C LEU A 299 -28.16 0.52 5.81
N VAL A 300 -28.70 1.14 6.85
CA VAL A 300 -29.83 0.63 7.63
C VAL A 300 -30.83 1.75 7.85
N VAL A 301 -32.11 1.41 7.92
CA VAL A 301 -33.20 2.38 8.08
C VAL A 301 -34.04 1.99 9.28
N ASP A 302 -34.42 2.97 10.08
CA ASP A 302 -35.30 2.83 11.23
C ASP A 302 -36.59 3.64 11.03
N ILE A 303 -37.70 3.15 11.57
CA ILE A 303 -38.98 3.86 11.59
C ILE A 303 -39.18 4.45 12.98
N VAL A 304 -39.15 5.77 13.07
CA VAL A 304 -39.20 6.51 14.34
C VAL A 304 -40.52 7.25 14.47
N GLN A 305 -41.20 7.06 15.61
CA GLN A 305 -42.37 7.83 15.98
C GLN A 305 -41.96 9.21 16.49
N GLY A 306 -42.22 10.24 15.69
CA GLY A 306 -42.14 11.64 16.14
C GLY A 306 -43.43 12.06 16.86
N ARG A 307 -43.55 13.37 17.15
CA ARG A 307 -44.75 13.93 17.80
C ARG A 307 -46.03 13.68 17.00
N ASP A 308 -45.98 13.97 15.71
CA ASP A 308 -47.17 14.07 14.85
C ASP A 308 -47.19 12.97 13.78
N THR A 309 -46.02 12.49 13.34
CA THR A 309 -45.88 11.55 12.22
C THR A 309 -44.73 10.56 12.42
N LEU A 310 -44.75 9.47 11.66
CA LEU A 310 -43.64 8.54 11.53
C LEU A 310 -42.57 9.10 10.58
N TYR A 311 -41.31 8.92 10.94
CA TYR A 311 -40.15 9.35 10.17
C TYR A 311 -39.22 8.18 9.87
N HIS A 312 -38.68 8.14 8.66
CA HIS A 312 -37.71 7.13 8.26
C HIS A 312 -36.31 7.73 8.46
N VAL A 313 -35.54 7.19 9.41
CA VAL A 313 -34.18 7.65 9.70
C VAL A 313 -33.18 6.67 9.09
N MET A 314 -32.33 7.18 8.21
CA MET A 314 -31.28 6.42 7.53
C MET A 314 -29.96 6.58 8.28
N TYR A 315 -29.29 5.47 8.56
CA TYR A 315 -27.89 5.44 9.00
C TYR A 315 -27.04 4.89 7.87
N ILE A 316 -26.14 5.72 7.35
CA ILE A 316 -25.33 5.44 6.18
C ILE A 316 -23.87 5.40 6.59
N GLY A 317 -23.23 4.26 6.42
CA GLY A 317 -21.79 4.12 6.58
C GLY A 317 -21.06 4.57 5.33
N THR A 318 -19.86 5.12 5.49
CA THR A 318 -18.97 5.50 4.39
C THR A 318 -17.77 4.56 4.29
N GLU A 319 -17.03 4.66 3.19
CA GLU A 319 -15.72 3.99 3.04
C GLU A 319 -14.60 4.62 3.89
N TYR A 320 -14.89 5.76 4.54
CA TYR A 320 -13.92 6.54 5.32
C TYR A 320 -14.09 6.42 6.84
N GLY A 321 -15.00 5.55 7.31
CA GLY A 321 -15.21 5.33 8.75
C GLY A 321 -16.13 6.37 9.40
N THR A 322 -16.99 7.00 8.61
CA THR A 322 -18.01 7.94 9.10
C THR A 322 -19.41 7.37 8.94
N ILE A 323 -20.31 7.71 9.88
CA ILE A 323 -21.73 7.40 9.80
C ILE A 323 -22.50 8.69 9.62
N LEU A 324 -23.32 8.73 8.58
CA LEU A 324 -24.23 9.83 8.28
C LEU A 324 -25.63 9.41 8.72
N LYS A 325 -26.22 10.15 9.66
CA LYS A 325 -27.63 10.04 10.05
C LYS A 325 -28.42 11.04 9.22
N ALA A 326 -29.42 10.57 8.48
CA ALA A 326 -30.19 11.40 7.55
C ALA A 326 -31.68 11.06 7.58
N LEU A 327 -32.52 12.01 7.23
CA LEU A 327 -33.96 11.79 7.09
C LEU A 327 -34.28 11.29 5.66
N SER A 328 -35.04 10.20 5.55
CA SER A 328 -35.64 9.77 4.28
C SER A 328 -36.95 10.52 4.08
N THR A 329 -36.97 11.44 3.12
CA THR A 329 -38.16 12.25 2.81
C THR A 329 -38.28 12.50 1.31
N THR A 330 -39.51 12.51 0.82
CA THR A 330 -39.86 12.88 -0.56
C THR A 330 -40.12 14.37 -0.71
N ASN A 331 -40.20 15.11 0.41
CA ASN A 331 -40.42 16.55 0.37
C ASN A 331 -39.18 17.28 -0.17
N LYS A 332 -39.36 18.07 -1.23
CA LYS A 332 -38.26 18.77 -1.91
C LYS A 332 -37.51 19.72 -0.99
N SER A 333 -38.17 20.35 -0.01
CA SER A 333 -37.54 21.29 0.93
C SER A 333 -36.64 20.59 1.96
N MET A 334 -36.90 19.31 2.24
CA MET A 334 -36.19 18.49 3.21
C MET A 334 -35.23 17.49 2.55
N ARG A 335 -35.04 17.60 1.24
CA ARG A 335 -34.22 16.65 0.50
C ARG A 335 -32.75 16.82 0.89
N GLY A 336 -32.08 15.70 1.16
CA GLY A 336 -30.68 15.75 1.56
C GLY A 336 -30.46 16.18 3.02
N CYS A 337 -31.46 15.98 3.88
CA CYS A 337 -31.42 16.32 5.29
C CYS A 337 -30.42 15.45 6.06
N TYR A 338 -29.25 15.98 6.39
CA TYR A 338 -28.34 15.35 7.33
C TYR A 338 -28.69 15.81 8.74
N LEU A 339 -28.95 14.84 9.62
CA LEU A 339 -29.22 15.07 11.04
C LEU A 339 -27.91 15.11 11.83
N GLU A 340 -27.01 14.15 11.56
CA GLU A 340 -25.76 14.02 12.29
C GLU A 340 -24.68 13.36 11.42
N GLU A 341 -23.42 13.76 11.64
CA GLU A 341 -22.23 13.09 11.10
C GLU A 341 -21.38 12.60 12.27
N MET A 342 -21.17 11.29 12.34
CA MET A 342 -20.38 10.64 13.39
C MET A 342 -19.08 10.12 12.80
N ARG A 343 -17.95 10.64 13.26
CA ARG A 343 -16.61 10.12 12.92
C ARG A 343 -16.19 9.10 13.97
N LEU A 344 -15.93 7.87 13.55
CA LEU A 344 -15.62 6.75 14.45
C LEU A 344 -14.13 6.59 14.72
N LEU A 345 -13.29 7.12 13.82
CA LEU A 345 -11.84 6.96 13.83
C LEU A 345 -11.13 8.28 14.19
N PRO A 346 -9.93 8.21 14.78
CA PRO A 346 -9.11 9.38 15.04
C PRO A 346 -8.63 10.06 13.74
N GLU A 347 -8.20 11.32 13.85
CA GLU A 347 -7.73 12.09 12.70
C GLU A 347 -6.53 11.43 12.01
N GLY A 348 -6.65 11.19 10.70
CA GLY A 348 -5.60 10.58 9.87
C GLY A 348 -5.79 9.09 9.58
N GLU A 349 -6.70 8.41 10.29
CA GLU A 349 -7.07 7.02 10.03
C GLU A 349 -8.42 6.95 9.30
N SER A 350 -8.50 6.13 8.25
CA SER A 350 -9.76 5.87 7.54
C SER A 350 -9.88 4.39 7.21
N GLU A 351 -11.05 3.81 7.50
CA GLU A 351 -11.37 2.42 7.18
C GLU A 351 -12.84 2.29 6.74
N PRO A 352 -13.17 1.36 5.83
CA PRO A 352 -14.53 1.18 5.39
C PRO A 352 -15.38 0.46 6.43
N ILE A 353 -16.59 0.97 6.66
CA ILE A 353 -17.58 0.29 7.50
C ILE A 353 -18.04 -1.00 6.81
N LYS A 354 -17.81 -2.15 7.46
CA LYS A 354 -18.08 -3.48 6.88
C LYS A 354 -19.50 -3.97 7.14
N SER A 355 -20.10 -3.58 8.26
CA SER A 355 -21.49 -3.94 8.58
C SER A 355 -22.16 -2.87 9.44
N LEU A 356 -23.46 -2.72 9.24
CA LEU A 356 -24.36 -1.90 10.05
C LEU A 356 -25.60 -2.73 10.35
N GLN A 357 -26.01 -2.77 11.62
CA GLN A 357 -27.19 -3.51 12.08
C GLN A 357 -27.86 -2.76 13.22
N ILE A 358 -29.20 -2.68 13.20
CA ILE A 358 -29.99 -2.06 14.26
C ILE A 358 -30.58 -3.15 15.14
N LEU A 359 -30.40 -3.01 16.46
CA LEU A 359 -31.07 -3.81 17.46
C LEU A 359 -32.14 -2.97 18.15
N HIS A 360 -33.40 -3.13 17.73
CA HIS A 360 -34.52 -2.34 18.24
C HIS A 360 -34.79 -2.57 19.75
N SER A 361 -34.55 -3.79 20.26
CA SER A 361 -34.79 -4.12 21.68
C SER A 361 -33.90 -3.37 22.66
N ASP A 362 -32.72 -2.94 22.21
CA ASP A 362 -31.69 -2.25 23.00
C ASP A 362 -31.38 -0.87 22.40
N ARG A 363 -32.20 -0.41 21.44
CA ARG A 363 -32.10 0.88 20.73
C ARG A 363 -30.68 1.26 20.32
N SER A 364 -29.97 0.29 19.76
CA SER A 364 -28.54 0.43 19.49
C SER A 364 -28.20 0.06 18.06
N LEU A 365 -27.37 0.88 17.43
CA LEU A 365 -26.71 0.63 16.16
C LEU A 365 -25.38 -0.08 16.41
N PHE A 366 -25.24 -1.27 15.87
CA PHE A 366 -23.99 -2.02 15.83
C PHE A 366 -23.24 -1.72 14.53
N VAL A 367 -21.98 -1.33 14.67
CA VAL A 367 -21.09 -0.96 13.56
C VAL A 367 -19.90 -1.89 13.55
N GLY A 368 -19.78 -2.71 12.50
CA GLY A 368 -18.63 -3.60 12.33
C GLY A 368 -17.52 -2.93 11.52
N LEU A 369 -16.37 -2.79 12.15
CA LEU A 369 -15.10 -2.38 11.55
C LEU A 369 -14.26 -3.63 11.20
N SER A 370 -13.01 -3.45 10.78
CA SER A 370 -12.16 -4.58 10.40
C SER A 370 -11.71 -5.44 11.58
N ASP A 371 -11.52 -4.83 12.75
CA ASP A 371 -10.92 -5.41 13.94
C ASP A 371 -11.85 -5.43 15.17
N ARG A 372 -12.89 -4.59 15.18
CA ARG A 372 -13.82 -4.42 16.32
C ARG A 372 -15.25 -4.14 15.88
N VAL A 373 -16.17 -4.27 16.83
CA VAL A 373 -17.59 -3.89 16.68
C VAL A 373 -17.91 -2.81 17.70
N LEU A 374 -18.49 -1.70 17.23
CA LEU A 374 -18.92 -0.59 18.07
C LEU A 374 -20.42 -0.67 18.31
N LYS A 375 -20.85 -0.35 19.52
CA LYS A 375 -22.26 -0.18 19.89
C LYS A 375 -22.53 1.31 20.08
N ILE A 376 -23.43 1.88 19.30
CA ILE A 376 -23.79 3.30 19.32
C ILE A 376 -25.29 3.41 19.63
N PRO A 377 -25.73 4.19 20.63
CA PRO A 377 -27.17 4.39 20.87
C PRO A 377 -27.80 5.16 19.71
N LEU A 378 -29.01 4.76 19.29
CA LEU A 378 -29.77 5.42 18.20
C LEU A 378 -30.19 6.83 18.62
N GLU A 379 -30.72 6.94 19.84
CA GLU A 379 -31.05 8.20 20.50
C GLU A 379 -29.84 8.77 21.25
N ARG A 380 -29.46 10.00 20.90
CA ARG A 380 -28.40 10.75 21.61
C ARG A 380 -28.93 12.05 22.20
N CYS A 381 -30.21 12.05 22.58
CA CYS A 381 -30.91 13.25 23.06
C CYS A 381 -30.26 13.88 24.29
N SER A 382 -29.64 13.07 25.15
CA SER A 382 -28.91 13.52 26.34
C SER A 382 -27.69 14.39 26.04
N SER A 383 -27.19 14.38 24.79
CA SER A 383 -26.14 15.29 24.34
C SER A 383 -26.61 16.75 24.23
N TYR A 384 -27.92 16.97 23.99
CA TYR A 384 -28.50 18.30 23.82
C TYR A 384 -28.91 18.89 25.17
N LYS A 385 -28.06 19.75 25.73
CA LYS A 385 -28.24 20.33 27.07
C LYS A 385 -29.26 21.47 27.16
N THR A 386 -29.59 22.12 26.05
CA THR A 386 -30.47 23.31 26.03
C THR A 386 -31.66 23.09 25.11
N GLU A 387 -32.78 23.79 25.38
CA GLU A 387 -33.99 23.75 24.54
C GLU A 387 -33.67 24.06 23.09
N ARG A 388 -32.83 25.07 22.87
CA ARG A 388 -32.41 25.49 21.54
C ARG A 388 -31.63 24.39 20.81
N HIS A 389 -30.62 23.78 21.44
CA HIS A 389 -29.86 22.70 20.80
C HIS A 389 -30.72 21.46 20.54
N CYS A 390 -31.65 21.12 21.43
CA CYS A 390 -32.55 19.98 21.25
C CYS A 390 -33.51 20.17 20.07
N LEU A 391 -34.10 21.37 19.94
CA LEU A 391 -35.01 21.69 18.85
C LEU A 391 -34.28 21.95 17.52
N ASP A 392 -33.08 22.54 17.55
CA ASP A 392 -32.27 22.80 16.36
C ASP A 392 -31.59 21.54 15.81
N ALA A 393 -31.44 20.48 16.63
CA ALA A 393 -30.98 19.18 16.16
C ALA A 393 -31.96 18.53 15.18
N ARG A 394 -33.26 18.82 15.34
CA ARG A 394 -34.35 18.32 14.48
C ARG A 394 -34.33 16.80 14.30
N ASP A 395 -33.85 16.10 15.32
CA ASP A 395 -33.72 14.64 15.34
C ASP A 395 -35.08 14.00 15.70
N PRO A 396 -35.65 13.11 14.87
CA PRO A 396 -36.92 12.43 15.16
C PRO A 396 -36.98 11.69 16.49
N TYR A 397 -35.84 11.21 17.01
CA TYR A 397 -35.79 10.54 18.31
C TYR A 397 -35.92 11.49 19.51
N CYS A 398 -35.70 12.80 19.30
CA CYS A 398 -35.50 13.75 20.38
C CYS A 398 -36.53 14.88 20.38
N GLY A 399 -36.91 15.31 21.59
CA GLY A 399 -37.71 16.51 21.81
C GLY A 399 -37.49 17.07 23.21
N TRP A 400 -37.83 18.34 23.36
CA TRP A 400 -37.63 19.06 24.62
C TRP A 400 -38.81 18.84 25.55
N ASP A 401 -38.56 18.26 26.74
CA ASP A 401 -39.56 18.14 27.80
C ASP A 401 -39.46 19.36 28.74
N ARG A 402 -40.47 20.23 28.69
CA ARG A 402 -40.51 21.46 29.50
C ARG A 402 -40.67 21.20 31.00
N LYS A 403 -41.25 20.05 31.39
CA LYS A 403 -41.41 19.66 32.79
C LYS A 403 -40.09 19.18 33.38
N GLN A 404 -39.39 18.32 32.64
CA GLN A 404 -38.09 17.77 33.05
C GLN A 404 -36.92 18.72 32.75
N LYS A 405 -37.14 19.78 31.96
CA LYS A 405 -36.14 20.76 31.52
C LYS A 405 -34.91 20.10 30.86
N ARG A 406 -35.13 19.03 30.11
CA ARG A 406 -34.07 18.30 29.40
C ARG A 406 -34.59 17.72 28.08
N CYS A 407 -33.68 17.45 27.15
CA CYS A 407 -34.00 16.78 25.91
C CYS A 407 -34.18 15.28 26.17
N THR A 408 -35.30 14.72 25.73
CA THR A 408 -35.74 13.33 26.01
C THR A 408 -36.32 12.68 24.78
N THR A 409 -36.44 11.36 24.80
CA THR A 409 -37.26 10.63 23.83
C THR A 409 -38.75 10.81 24.13
N ILE A 410 -39.61 10.48 23.17
CA ILE A 410 -41.07 10.56 23.36
C ILE A 410 -41.57 9.67 24.51
N GLU A 411 -40.93 8.52 24.72
CA GLU A 411 -41.31 7.55 25.75
C GLU A 411 -40.82 7.93 27.16
N ASP A 412 -39.68 8.62 27.24
CA ASP A 412 -39.15 9.12 28.52
C ASP A 412 -39.92 10.35 29.04
N SER A 413 -40.74 10.97 28.19
CA SER A 413 -41.53 12.13 28.58
C SER A 413 -42.71 11.73 29.46
N SER A 414 -42.81 12.41 30.61
CA SER A 414 -43.91 12.17 31.55
C SER A 414 -45.23 12.84 31.12
N ASN A 415 -45.19 13.76 30.15
CA ASN A 415 -46.38 14.49 29.67
C ASN A 415 -46.18 14.99 28.24
N MET A 416 -46.84 14.31 27.30
CA MET A 416 -46.76 14.60 25.86
C MET A 416 -47.24 16.00 25.46
N SER A 417 -48.10 16.65 26.27
CA SER A 417 -48.55 18.03 26.01
C SER A 417 -47.45 19.08 26.23
N GLN A 418 -46.46 18.76 27.08
CA GLN A 418 -45.33 19.63 27.42
C GLN A 418 -44.03 19.21 26.70
N TRP A 419 -44.14 18.23 25.81
CA TRP A 419 -43.06 17.78 24.95
C TRP A 419 -43.16 18.47 23.58
N SER A 420 -42.08 19.15 23.18
CA SER A 420 -42.03 19.90 21.93
C SER A 420 -40.93 19.37 21.01
N GLN A 421 -41.27 19.20 19.73
CA GLN A 421 -40.39 18.75 18.67
C GLN A 421 -40.73 19.54 17.39
N ASN A 422 -39.72 19.85 16.56
CA ASN A 422 -39.89 20.55 15.30
C ASN A 422 -38.95 19.97 14.22
N ILE A 423 -39.51 19.32 13.19
CA ILE A 423 -38.76 18.62 12.11
C ILE A 423 -39.24 19.09 10.73
N THR A 424 -39.85 20.27 10.62
CA THR A 424 -40.42 20.77 9.34
C THR A 424 -39.38 21.24 8.34
N GLU A 425 -38.18 21.57 8.80
CA GLU A 425 -37.07 22.10 8.01
C GLU A 425 -35.77 21.35 8.34
N CYS A 426 -34.77 21.36 7.46
CA CYS A 426 -33.50 20.67 7.74
C CYS A 426 -32.64 21.43 8.72
N PRO A 427 -32.00 20.76 9.69
CA PRO A 427 -31.17 21.44 10.68
C PRO A 427 -30.14 22.30 9.93
N VAL A 428 -30.01 23.55 10.36
CA VAL A 428 -29.10 24.50 9.71
C VAL A 428 -27.71 23.92 9.86
N ARG A 429 -27.13 23.52 8.73
CA ARG A 429 -25.78 22.97 8.66
C ARG A 429 -24.80 24.12 8.89
N ASN A 430 -24.68 24.58 10.13
CA ASN A 430 -23.43 25.17 10.58
C ASN A 430 -22.47 23.99 10.68
N LEU A 431 -21.98 23.57 9.51
CA LEU A 431 -20.82 22.69 9.40
C LEU A 431 -19.81 23.16 10.44
N THR A 432 -19.20 22.23 11.16
CA THR A 432 -17.92 22.53 11.80
C THR A 432 -17.04 23.14 10.73
N GLN A 433 -16.92 24.45 10.76
CA GLN A 433 -16.25 25.21 9.73
C GLN A 433 -14.88 25.43 10.30
N ASP A 434 -13.88 24.75 9.76
CA ASP A 434 -12.50 25.01 10.11
C ASP A 434 -12.15 26.43 9.67
N GLY A 435 -11.34 27.10 10.48
CA GLY A 435 -10.88 28.43 10.18
C GLY A 435 -10.03 28.43 8.91
N GLY A 436 -10.47 29.19 7.91
CA GLY A 436 -9.70 29.51 6.71
C GLY A 436 -9.09 30.91 6.80
N PHE A 437 -7.83 31.04 6.40
CA PHE A 437 -7.19 32.34 6.31
C PHE A 437 -7.80 33.18 5.19
N SER A 438 -8.01 34.47 5.46
CA SER A 438 -8.29 35.48 4.45
C SER A 438 -7.22 35.50 3.36
N PRO A 439 -7.54 36.02 2.16
CA PRO A 439 -6.52 36.50 1.25
C PRO A 439 -5.58 37.44 2.01
N TRP A 440 -4.29 37.41 1.67
CA TRP A 440 -3.32 38.34 2.25
C TRP A 440 -3.71 39.78 1.92
N ALA A 441 -3.62 40.67 2.92
CA ALA A 441 -3.70 42.10 2.70
C ALA A 441 -2.61 42.56 1.69
N PRO A 442 -2.83 43.69 1.00
CA PRO A 442 -1.77 44.32 0.23
C PRO A 442 -0.58 44.68 1.13
N TRP A 443 0.62 44.68 0.56
CA TRP A 443 1.85 45.05 1.26
C TRP A 443 1.79 46.49 1.76
N GLN A 444 2.04 46.70 3.06
CA GLN A 444 2.09 48.02 3.69
C GLN A 444 3.43 48.26 4.39
N PRO A 445 3.95 49.49 4.40
CA PRO A 445 5.17 49.81 5.12
C PRO A 445 4.97 49.62 6.64
N CYS A 446 5.89 48.91 7.29
CA CYS A 446 5.90 48.66 8.72
C CYS A 446 7.29 48.96 9.30
N ASN A 447 7.36 49.52 10.51
CA ASN A 447 8.62 49.70 11.23
C ASN A 447 8.80 48.55 12.23
N HIS A 448 9.93 47.86 12.18
CA HIS A 448 10.37 46.96 13.24
C HIS A 448 11.48 47.69 14.01
N ASP A 449 11.23 47.99 15.29
CA ASP A 449 12.19 48.67 16.15
C ASP A 449 13.34 47.74 16.55
N ASP A 450 14.32 47.61 15.66
CA ASP A 450 15.66 47.22 16.09
C ASP A 450 16.40 48.50 16.48
N ARG A 451 16.80 48.59 17.75
CA ARG A 451 17.64 49.67 18.30
C ARG A 451 18.99 49.72 17.58
N GLU A 452 19.01 50.34 16.41
CA GLU A 452 20.15 51.02 15.76
C GLU A 452 19.74 51.41 14.33
N GLY A 453 19.12 52.58 14.20
CA GLY A 453 19.48 53.60 13.21
C GLY A 453 19.65 53.22 11.73
N ALA A 454 18.96 52.22 11.20
CA ALA A 454 18.90 52.01 9.74
C ALA A 454 17.45 51.76 9.31
N SER A 455 16.83 52.79 8.73
CA SER A 455 15.51 52.73 8.11
C SER A 455 15.53 51.80 6.90
N THR A 456 15.25 50.52 7.11
CA THR A 456 14.90 49.60 6.01
C THR A 456 13.40 49.66 5.80
N SER A 457 12.95 49.93 4.57
CA SER A 457 11.54 49.97 4.18
C SER A 457 10.92 48.56 4.20
N CYS A 458 10.65 48.07 5.39
CA CYS A 458 9.97 46.80 5.60
C CYS A 458 8.52 46.91 5.09
N ALA A 459 8.10 45.93 4.30
CA ALA A 459 6.72 45.77 3.89
C ALA A 459 6.14 44.57 4.64
N CYS A 460 5.03 44.78 5.34
CA CYS A 460 4.27 43.75 6.04
C CYS A 460 2.92 43.56 5.34
N ARG A 461 2.43 42.33 5.32
CA ARG A 461 1.03 42.04 5.02
C ARG A 461 0.47 41.06 6.03
N SER A 462 -0.79 41.22 6.38
CA SER A 462 -1.48 40.40 7.37
C SER A 462 -2.64 39.64 6.73
N ARG A 463 -3.05 38.57 7.38
CA ARG A 463 -4.26 37.81 7.07
C ARG A 463 -4.92 37.37 8.36
N SER A 464 -6.24 37.37 8.38
CA SER A 464 -7.04 36.99 9.54
C SER A 464 -7.77 35.68 9.28
N CYS A 465 -8.05 34.94 10.34
CA CYS A 465 -8.78 33.68 10.27
C CYS A 465 -10.29 33.94 10.13
N ASN A 466 -10.71 34.44 8.95
CA ASN A 466 -12.08 34.89 8.73
C ASN A 466 -12.67 34.49 7.37
N SER A 467 -12.00 33.63 6.61
CA SER A 467 -12.45 33.18 5.28
C SER A 467 -12.29 31.66 5.13
N PRO A 468 -13.13 30.86 5.80
CA PRO A 468 -14.20 31.29 6.72
C PRO A 468 -13.77 31.33 8.20
N VAL A 469 -14.56 32.01 9.05
CA VAL A 469 -14.33 32.05 10.51
C VAL A 469 -14.62 30.66 11.10
N PRO A 470 -13.83 30.17 12.07
CA PRO A 470 -14.12 28.90 12.70
C PRO A 470 -15.44 28.93 13.47
N GLN A 471 -16.34 27.97 13.17
CA GLN A 471 -17.66 27.85 13.80
C GLN A 471 -17.90 26.43 14.33
N CYS A 472 -18.77 26.33 15.34
CA CYS A 472 -19.28 25.05 15.87
C CYS A 472 -18.20 24.05 16.33
N GLY A 473 -17.08 24.53 16.89
CA GLY A 473 -15.99 23.66 17.36
C GLY A 473 -14.94 23.32 16.29
N GLY A 474 -14.99 23.97 15.12
CA GLY A 474 -13.97 23.89 14.07
C GLY A 474 -12.58 24.34 14.54
N SER A 475 -11.55 23.78 13.93
CA SER A 475 -10.15 24.05 14.28
C SER A 475 -9.74 25.47 13.86
N ASN A 476 -8.95 26.13 14.71
CA ASN A 476 -8.46 27.48 14.43
C ASN A 476 -7.36 27.45 13.35
N CYS A 477 -7.22 28.51 12.54
CA CYS A 477 -6.24 28.54 11.45
C CYS A 477 -4.81 28.28 11.96
N LYS A 478 -4.14 27.23 11.47
CA LYS A 478 -2.74 26.93 11.80
C LYS A 478 -1.81 27.53 10.74
N GLY A 479 -1.01 28.53 11.14
CA GLY A 479 -0.01 29.16 10.26
C GLY A 479 0.27 30.62 10.63
N PRO A 480 1.24 31.27 9.96
CA PRO A 480 1.56 32.68 10.23
C PRO A 480 0.43 33.60 9.78
N THR A 481 0.04 34.54 10.64
CA THR A 481 -0.95 35.61 10.38
C THR A 481 -0.32 36.86 9.77
N ILE A 482 1.01 36.99 9.84
CA ILE A 482 1.78 38.14 9.35
C ILE A 482 2.94 37.61 8.50
N GLN A 483 3.16 38.24 7.34
CA GLN A 483 4.29 37.99 6.47
C GLN A 483 5.03 39.30 6.21
N VAL A 484 6.36 39.25 6.32
CA VAL A 484 7.24 40.41 6.19
C VAL A 484 8.19 40.20 5.01
N ALA A 485 8.35 41.21 4.17
CA ALA A 485 9.29 41.25 3.04
C ALA A 485 10.04 42.61 3.04
N ASN A 486 11.16 42.68 2.32
CA ASN A 486 12.01 43.87 2.19
C ASN A 486 12.71 44.37 3.47
N CYS A 487 12.89 43.51 4.48
CA CYS A 487 13.79 43.82 5.60
C CYS A 487 15.21 43.30 5.33
N SER A 488 15.81 43.73 4.22
CA SER A 488 17.11 43.22 3.79
C SER A 488 18.25 43.85 4.60
N ARG A 489 18.83 43.07 5.52
CA ARG A 489 20.08 43.44 6.20
C ARG A 489 21.24 42.97 5.35
N ASN A 490 21.98 43.89 4.72
CA ASN A 490 23.14 43.57 3.89
C ASN A 490 24.28 42.99 4.73
N GLY A 491 25.03 42.05 4.13
CA GLY A 491 26.15 41.41 4.80
C GLY A 491 27.35 42.37 4.96
N GLY A 492 27.94 42.40 6.16
CA GLY A 492 29.20 43.07 6.45
C GLY A 492 30.35 42.07 6.66
N TRP A 493 31.51 42.38 6.09
CA TRP A 493 32.73 41.59 6.28
C TRP A 493 33.26 41.74 7.71
N THR A 494 33.74 40.66 8.32
CA THR A 494 34.59 40.74 9.50
C THR A 494 35.92 41.43 9.18
N PRO A 495 36.66 41.91 10.19
CA PRO A 495 38.08 42.15 10.04
C PRO A 495 38.77 40.89 9.47
N TRP A 496 39.80 41.10 8.65
CA TRP A 496 40.61 40.00 8.16
C TRP A 496 41.29 39.27 9.31
N SER A 497 41.39 37.94 9.21
CA SER A 497 42.28 37.17 10.07
C SER A 497 43.74 37.64 9.88
N THR A 498 44.60 37.32 10.84
CA THR A 498 46.05 37.40 10.62
C THR A 498 46.44 36.48 9.46
N TRP A 499 47.52 36.80 8.76
CA TRP A 499 48.05 35.95 7.70
C TRP A 499 48.45 34.59 8.26
N GLY A 500 48.00 33.52 7.60
CA GLY A 500 48.40 32.16 7.93
C GLY A 500 49.88 31.92 7.62
N LEU A 501 50.42 30.80 8.10
CA LEU A 501 51.80 30.40 7.76
C LEU A 501 51.93 30.19 6.25
N CYS A 502 53.11 30.48 5.70
CA CYS A 502 53.38 30.34 4.27
C CYS A 502 53.12 28.89 3.81
N SER A 503 52.40 28.73 2.70
CA SER A 503 51.92 27.41 2.23
C SER A 503 53.03 26.42 1.89
N THR A 504 54.24 26.90 1.58
CA THR A 504 55.41 26.07 1.31
C THR A 504 56.64 26.56 2.08
N SER A 505 57.47 25.62 2.56
CA SER A 505 58.71 25.93 3.29
C SER A 505 59.91 26.28 2.39
N CYS A 506 59.80 26.06 1.08
CA CYS A 506 60.72 26.56 0.07
C CYS A 506 59.93 26.85 -1.22
N GLY A 507 60.55 27.52 -2.18
CA GLY A 507 59.90 28.02 -3.40
C GLY A 507 58.96 29.19 -3.10
N ILE A 508 58.45 29.83 -4.14
CA ILE A 508 57.45 30.88 -3.98
C ILE A 508 56.17 30.24 -3.44
N GLY A 509 55.90 30.46 -2.15
CA GLY A 509 54.68 30.04 -1.46
C GLY A 509 53.67 31.18 -1.42
N TYR A 510 52.51 30.93 -0.83
CA TYR A 510 51.49 31.94 -0.61
C TYR A 510 50.96 31.83 0.83
N GLU A 511 50.81 32.97 1.49
CA GLU A 511 50.12 33.05 2.77
C GLU A 511 48.72 33.61 2.55
N VAL A 512 47.77 33.07 3.31
CA VAL A 512 46.36 33.31 3.09
C VAL A 512 45.76 33.82 4.38
N ARG A 513 44.93 34.86 4.25
CA ARG A 513 44.04 35.30 5.32
C ARG A 513 42.61 35.27 4.84
N GLN A 514 41.69 35.14 5.79
CA GLN A 514 40.27 34.99 5.50
C GLN A 514 39.45 35.95 6.35
N ARG A 515 38.33 36.40 5.78
CA ARG A 515 37.29 37.15 6.49
C ARG A 515 35.95 36.52 6.15
N SER A 516 35.04 36.53 7.11
CA SER A 516 33.72 35.94 6.96
C SER A 516 32.67 37.04 6.86
N CYS A 517 31.66 36.84 6.01
CA CYS A 517 30.57 37.79 5.82
C CYS A 517 29.50 37.61 6.91
N ASN A 518 29.86 37.86 8.18
CA ASN A 518 28.96 37.66 9.31
C ASN A 518 28.91 38.84 10.30
N ASN A 519 29.49 40.00 9.98
CA ASN A 519 29.51 41.17 10.85
C ASN A 519 28.91 42.43 10.18
N PRO A 520 27.59 42.50 9.99
CA PRO A 520 26.59 41.49 10.34
C PRO A 520 26.28 40.51 9.20
N SER A 521 25.77 39.32 9.52
CA SER A 521 25.39 38.30 8.52
C SER A 521 24.18 38.75 7.68
N PRO A 522 24.19 38.56 6.34
CA PRO A 522 23.07 38.93 5.50
C PRO A 522 21.80 38.14 5.88
N ARG A 523 20.66 38.84 6.03
CA ARG A 523 19.35 38.22 6.30
C ARG A 523 18.26 38.80 5.40
N HIS A 524 17.21 38.02 5.16
CA HIS A 524 16.00 38.41 4.42
C HIS A 524 16.28 39.05 3.04
N GLY A 525 17.21 38.48 2.27
CA GLY A 525 17.53 38.94 0.92
C GLY A 525 18.54 40.09 0.84
N GLY A 526 19.26 40.41 1.94
CA GLY A 526 20.38 41.34 1.94
C GLY A 526 21.50 40.96 0.98
N ARG A 527 22.10 41.98 0.34
CA ARG A 527 23.23 41.79 -0.58
C ARG A 527 24.37 41.10 0.17
N VAL A 528 24.87 40.01 -0.42
CA VAL A 528 26.07 39.31 0.05
C VAL A 528 27.26 40.27 -0.01
N CYS A 529 28.23 40.08 0.89
CA CYS A 529 29.41 40.92 0.89
C CYS A 529 30.14 40.80 -0.45
N VAL A 530 30.29 41.91 -1.17
CA VAL A 530 30.96 41.94 -2.48
C VAL A 530 32.46 42.14 -2.26
N GLY A 531 33.28 41.28 -2.87
CA GLY A 531 34.72 41.22 -2.68
C GLY A 531 35.19 39.82 -2.29
N GLN A 532 36.49 39.57 -2.32
CA GLN A 532 37.02 38.24 -2.03
C GLN A 532 37.02 38.01 -0.51
N GLY A 533 36.50 36.85 -0.06
CA GLY A 533 36.53 36.43 1.36
C GLY A 533 37.86 35.79 1.77
N ARG A 534 38.75 35.60 0.81
CA ARG A 534 40.06 34.98 0.94
C ARG A 534 41.03 35.83 0.12
N ASP A 535 42.08 36.29 0.76
CA ASP A 535 43.14 37.12 0.18
C ASP A 535 44.44 36.33 0.24
N GLU A 536 45.23 36.36 -0.82
CA GLU A 536 46.46 35.60 -0.95
C GLU A 536 47.61 36.47 -1.44
N ARG A 537 48.76 36.38 -0.78
CA ARG A 537 49.98 37.07 -1.18
C ARG A 537 51.16 36.11 -1.22
N LEU A 538 52.12 36.37 -2.10
CA LEU A 538 53.29 35.52 -2.25
C LEU A 538 54.26 35.72 -1.08
N CYS A 539 54.81 34.61 -0.60
CA CYS A 539 55.85 34.52 0.41
C CYS A 539 56.98 33.59 -0.10
N ASN A 540 58.18 33.65 0.47
CA ASN A 540 59.33 32.82 0.07
C ASN A 540 59.83 32.98 -1.39
N GLU A 541 59.74 34.19 -1.97
CA GLU A 541 60.18 34.50 -3.34
C GLU A 541 61.64 34.17 -3.70
N LYS A 542 62.54 34.01 -2.70
CA LYS A 542 63.98 33.77 -2.91
C LYS A 542 64.51 32.46 -2.32
N SER A 543 63.63 31.55 -1.88
CA SER A 543 64.04 30.24 -1.36
C SER A 543 63.92 29.17 -2.45
N PRO A 544 64.98 28.59 -3.01
CA PRO A 544 64.86 27.59 -4.07
C PRO A 544 64.33 26.25 -3.53
N CYS A 545 63.42 25.64 -4.27
CA CYS A 545 62.75 24.37 -3.94
C CYS A 545 63.10 23.28 -4.97
N PRO A 546 63.22 22.00 -4.57
CA PRO A 546 63.79 20.94 -5.40
C PRO A 546 62.84 20.45 -6.52
N LEU A 547 63.44 19.91 -7.59
CA LEU A 547 62.86 19.53 -8.89
C LEU A 547 61.63 18.56 -8.83
N PRO A 548 60.75 18.56 -9.86
CA PRO A 548 59.45 17.88 -9.85
C PRO A 548 59.50 16.35 -9.81
N VAL A 549 58.44 15.75 -9.24
CA VAL A 549 58.36 14.36 -8.74
C VAL A 549 57.19 13.63 -9.41
N PHE A 550 57.40 12.39 -9.87
CA PHE A 550 56.41 11.60 -10.60
C PHE A 550 56.20 10.22 -9.94
N TRP A 551 55.01 9.62 -10.05
CA TRP A 551 54.80 8.23 -9.63
C TRP A 551 55.55 7.26 -10.53
N SER A 552 56.22 6.27 -9.95
CA SER A 552 56.74 5.11 -10.70
C SER A 552 55.60 4.28 -11.28
N SER A 553 55.90 3.42 -12.25
CA SER A 553 54.98 2.35 -12.63
C SER A 553 54.66 1.46 -11.42
N TRP A 554 53.46 0.88 -11.40
CA TRP A 554 53.05 -0.03 -10.33
C TRP A 554 53.96 -1.25 -10.28
N GLY A 555 54.35 -1.64 -9.06
CA GLY A 555 55.07 -2.89 -8.83
C GLY A 555 54.22 -4.11 -9.19
N SER A 556 54.88 -5.27 -9.27
CA SER A 556 54.18 -6.55 -9.41
C SER A 556 53.27 -6.78 -8.19
N TRP A 557 52.17 -7.50 -8.43
CA TRP A 557 51.28 -7.89 -7.35
C TRP A 557 52.00 -8.80 -6.35
N SER A 558 51.74 -8.57 -5.06
CA SER A 558 52.17 -9.48 -4.00
C SER A 558 51.55 -10.85 -4.19
N GLN A 559 52.12 -11.87 -3.54
CA GLN A 559 51.42 -13.15 -3.42
C GLN A 559 50.10 -12.95 -2.67
N CYS A 560 49.13 -13.82 -2.94
CA CYS A 560 47.84 -13.77 -2.27
C CYS A 560 48.03 -14.04 -0.78
N SER A 561 47.42 -13.21 0.07
CA SER A 561 47.51 -13.37 1.54
C SER A 561 46.91 -14.69 2.06
N ALA A 562 46.14 -15.40 1.25
CA ALA A 562 45.65 -16.74 1.55
C ALA A 562 45.76 -17.64 0.31
N GLU A 563 46.21 -18.88 0.48
CA GLU A 563 46.33 -19.85 -0.62
C GLU A 563 44.97 -20.36 -1.11
N CYS A 564 43.93 -20.27 -0.27
CA CYS A 564 42.56 -20.69 -0.56
C CYS A 564 41.59 -20.03 0.45
N GLY A 565 40.30 -19.99 0.15
CA GLY A 565 39.25 -19.45 1.03
C GLY A 565 39.02 -17.94 0.93
N GLY A 566 39.66 -17.27 -0.03
CA GLY A 566 39.58 -15.83 -0.26
C GLY A 566 40.68 -15.06 0.46
N GLY A 567 41.66 -14.59 -0.31
CA GLY A 567 42.73 -13.69 0.13
C GLY A 567 42.74 -12.38 -0.66
N VAL A 568 43.59 -11.45 -0.23
CA VAL A 568 43.83 -10.17 -0.90
C VAL A 568 45.32 -10.08 -1.27
N HIS A 569 45.61 -9.71 -2.50
CA HIS A 569 46.96 -9.35 -2.93
C HIS A 569 47.04 -7.84 -3.16
N SER A 570 48.21 -7.27 -2.87
CA SER A 570 48.43 -5.83 -2.92
C SER A 570 49.62 -5.51 -3.82
N ARG A 571 49.60 -4.35 -4.48
CA ARG A 571 50.77 -3.83 -5.19
C ARG A 571 51.03 -2.39 -4.78
N VAL A 572 52.30 -2.02 -4.80
CA VAL A 572 52.79 -0.72 -4.33
C VAL A 572 53.44 0.02 -5.49
N ARG A 573 53.30 1.34 -5.53
CA ARG A 573 54.10 2.24 -6.38
C ARG A 573 54.78 3.30 -5.53
N SER A 574 55.95 3.73 -5.97
CA SER A 574 56.82 4.65 -5.24
C SER A 574 56.84 6.00 -5.94
N CYS A 575 57.02 7.07 -5.18
CA CYS A 575 57.12 8.43 -5.71
C CYS A 575 58.59 8.69 -6.07
N GLU A 576 58.92 8.83 -7.36
CA GLU A 576 60.30 9.06 -7.80
C GLU A 576 60.63 10.55 -7.84
N LYS A 577 61.70 10.90 -7.10
CA LYS A 577 62.25 12.26 -6.83
C LYS A 577 61.57 13.09 -5.74
N GLY A 578 60.87 12.49 -4.79
CA GLY A 578 60.35 13.19 -3.59
C GLY A 578 59.38 12.37 -2.75
N ASN A 579 59.04 12.88 -1.56
CA ASN A 579 58.44 12.06 -0.49
C ASN A 579 56.90 12.00 -0.49
N THR A 580 56.19 12.78 -1.32
CA THR A 580 54.72 12.82 -1.35
C THR A 580 54.17 13.10 -2.75
N CYS A 581 53.57 12.09 -3.38
CA CYS A 581 52.83 12.20 -4.63
C CYS A 581 51.31 12.11 -4.36
N PRO A 582 50.43 12.83 -5.09
CA PRO A 582 48.99 12.76 -4.92
C PRO A 582 48.39 11.46 -5.50
N GLY A 583 47.64 10.71 -4.70
CA GLY A 583 47.05 9.41 -5.04
C GLY A 583 47.42 8.31 -4.03
N CYS A 584 46.73 7.16 -4.07
CA CYS A 584 47.09 6.03 -3.20
C CYS A 584 48.36 5.34 -3.72
N ALA A 585 49.33 5.11 -2.84
CA ALA A 585 50.56 4.38 -3.12
C ALA A 585 50.35 2.84 -3.13
N LEU A 586 49.19 2.38 -2.67
CA LEU A 586 48.86 0.98 -2.41
C LEU A 586 47.49 0.63 -3.01
N GLU A 587 47.42 -0.50 -3.74
CA GLU A 587 46.19 -1.00 -4.36
C GLU A 587 45.96 -2.47 -3.97
N TYR A 588 44.70 -2.86 -3.73
CA TYR A 588 44.29 -4.20 -3.30
C TYR A 588 43.35 -4.87 -4.32
N LYS A 589 43.48 -6.19 -4.48
CA LYS A 589 42.56 -7.02 -5.29
C LYS A 589 42.32 -8.37 -4.61
N THR A 590 41.15 -8.98 -4.82
CA THR A 590 40.81 -10.30 -4.26
C THR A 590 41.37 -11.45 -5.11
N CYS A 591 41.80 -12.53 -4.45
CA CYS A 591 42.41 -13.71 -5.06
C CYS A 591 42.04 -15.01 -4.29
N ASN A 592 42.21 -16.17 -4.94
CA ASN A 592 42.03 -17.51 -4.36
C ASN A 592 40.68 -17.78 -3.68
N LEU A 593 39.57 -17.54 -4.39
CA LEU A 593 38.18 -17.68 -3.89
C LEU A 593 37.70 -19.14 -3.73
N GLU A 594 38.53 -20.13 -4.03
CA GLU A 594 38.18 -21.55 -3.93
C GLU A 594 38.35 -22.08 -2.49
N ALA A 595 37.50 -23.02 -2.06
CA ALA A 595 37.52 -23.55 -0.70
C ALA A 595 38.80 -24.38 -0.39
N CYS A 596 39.38 -24.20 0.80
CA CYS A 596 40.61 -24.90 1.20
C CYS A 596 40.44 -26.42 1.39
N PRO A 597 41.45 -27.24 1.03
CA PRO A 597 41.46 -28.68 1.28
C PRO A 597 41.68 -29.04 2.77
N GLU A 598 40.94 -30.04 3.26
CA GLU A 598 40.94 -30.52 4.66
C GLU A 598 42.13 -31.47 4.94
N VAL A 599 42.96 -31.18 5.96
CA VAL A 599 44.05 -32.08 6.38
C VAL A 599 43.63 -32.88 7.62
N ARG A 600 43.80 -34.20 7.55
CA ARG A 600 43.53 -35.14 8.65
C ARG A 600 44.81 -35.78 9.15
N ARG A 601 45.07 -35.70 10.46
CA ARG A 601 46.20 -36.37 11.13
C ARG A 601 45.74 -37.09 12.38
N ASN A 602 46.37 -38.23 12.67
CA ASN A 602 46.07 -39.03 13.86
C ASN A 602 47.07 -38.71 14.97
N THR A 603 46.58 -38.49 16.18
CA THR A 603 47.43 -38.45 17.38
C THR A 603 48.05 -39.83 17.63
N PRO A 604 49.26 -39.89 18.20
CA PRO A 604 49.85 -41.15 18.66
C PRO A 604 48.94 -41.81 19.70
N TRP A 605 48.95 -43.14 19.74
CA TRP A 605 48.16 -43.88 20.72
C TRP A 605 48.64 -43.59 22.14
N THR A 606 47.70 -43.44 23.08
CA THR A 606 48.06 -43.41 24.50
C THR A 606 48.68 -44.74 24.94
N PRO A 607 49.46 -44.77 26.04
CA PRO A 607 49.86 -46.02 26.67
C PRO A 607 48.65 -46.88 27.02
N TRP A 608 48.85 -48.20 27.08
CA TRP A 608 47.82 -49.13 27.53
C TRP A 608 47.52 -48.90 29.01
N MET A 609 46.25 -48.66 29.34
CA MET A 609 45.80 -48.45 30.71
C MET A 609 44.86 -49.58 31.14
N PRO A 610 45.01 -50.14 32.35
CA PRO A 610 44.14 -51.21 32.84
C PRO A 610 42.75 -50.65 33.15
N VAL A 611 41.69 -51.32 32.69
CA VAL A 611 40.30 -50.85 32.84
C VAL A 611 39.49 -51.75 33.77
N ASN A 612 39.64 -53.07 33.68
CA ASN A 612 38.98 -54.03 34.57
C ASN A 612 39.84 -55.29 34.75
N VAL A 613 39.72 -55.92 35.91
CA VAL A 613 40.29 -57.24 36.23
C VAL A 613 39.12 -58.20 36.44
N THR A 614 39.04 -59.25 35.64
CA THR A 614 37.98 -60.28 35.80
C THR A 614 38.29 -61.15 37.03
N GLN A 615 37.28 -61.83 37.59
CA GLN A 615 37.45 -62.70 38.77
C GLN A 615 38.46 -63.85 38.54
N ASP A 616 38.75 -64.20 37.28
CA ASP A 616 39.74 -65.20 36.86
C ASP A 616 41.17 -64.62 36.63
N GLY A 617 41.41 -63.36 37.00
CA GLY A 617 42.75 -62.75 37.00
C GLY A 617 43.24 -62.20 35.65
N ALA A 618 42.46 -62.26 34.57
CA ALA A 618 42.85 -61.65 33.29
C ALA A 618 42.70 -60.11 33.37
N ARG A 619 43.73 -59.38 32.91
CA ARG A 619 43.71 -57.91 32.88
C ARG A 619 43.28 -57.40 31.52
N GLN A 620 42.29 -56.53 31.50
CA GLN A 620 41.85 -55.86 30.29
C GLN A 620 42.46 -54.46 30.23
N GLU A 621 43.17 -54.17 29.15
CA GLU A 621 43.82 -52.87 28.93
C GLU A 621 43.20 -52.17 27.72
N GLN A 622 43.04 -50.85 27.82
CA GLN A 622 42.59 -50.01 26.72
C GLN A 622 43.56 -48.89 26.42
N ARG A 623 43.64 -48.52 25.15
CA ARG A 623 44.30 -47.30 24.69
C ARG A 623 43.44 -46.56 23.70
N THR A 624 43.71 -45.27 23.57
CA THR A 624 42.87 -44.38 22.75
C THR A 624 43.73 -43.48 21.89
N ARG A 625 43.22 -43.14 20.71
CA ARG A 625 43.76 -42.06 19.88
C ARG A 625 42.64 -41.24 19.28
N TYR A 626 42.98 -40.01 18.94
CA TYR A 626 42.09 -39.03 18.32
C TYR A 626 42.57 -38.69 16.91
N THR A 627 41.63 -38.47 16.00
CA THR A 627 41.92 -38.00 14.64
C THR A 627 41.67 -36.50 14.59
N CYS A 628 42.70 -35.67 14.48
CA CYS A 628 42.57 -34.23 14.38
C CYS A 628 42.35 -33.84 12.91
N ARG A 629 41.34 -33.00 12.65
CA ARG A 629 41.09 -32.39 11.34
C ARG A 629 41.20 -30.87 11.46
N ALA A 630 41.90 -30.25 10.52
CA ALA A 630 42.03 -28.81 10.44
C ALA A 630 42.12 -28.37 8.97
N LEU A 631 41.61 -27.18 8.66
CA LEU A 631 41.82 -26.50 7.39
C LEU A 631 43.09 -25.65 7.51
N LEU A 632 43.94 -25.67 6.48
CA LEU A 632 45.35 -25.32 6.52
C LEU A 632 45.81 -23.87 6.88
N PRO A 633 44.97 -22.83 7.15
CA PRO A 633 45.54 -21.52 7.54
C PRO A 633 45.57 -21.22 9.05
N ASP A 634 44.79 -21.92 9.89
CA ASP A 634 44.60 -21.51 11.29
C ASP A 634 44.79 -22.66 12.31
N PRO A 635 45.88 -22.66 13.10
CA PRO A 635 46.17 -23.64 14.14
C PRO A 635 45.11 -23.72 15.24
N HIS A 636 44.27 -22.68 15.40
CA HIS A 636 43.21 -22.64 16.41
C HIS A 636 41.91 -23.35 15.97
N GLN A 637 41.79 -23.76 14.71
CA GLN A 637 40.63 -24.48 14.16
C GLN A 637 40.75 -26.01 14.24
N LEU A 638 41.59 -26.51 15.14
CA LEU A 638 41.83 -27.93 15.34
C LEU A 638 40.59 -28.63 15.90
N GLN A 639 39.86 -29.36 15.05
CA GLN A 639 38.73 -30.17 15.51
C GLN A 639 39.18 -31.60 15.84
N LEU A 640 38.96 -32.02 17.08
CA LEU A 640 39.16 -33.40 17.52
C LEU A 640 38.02 -34.29 17.00
N GLY A 641 38.34 -35.17 16.05
CA GLY A 641 37.42 -36.15 15.49
C GLY A 641 37.21 -37.38 16.38
N LYS A 642 36.53 -38.40 15.83
CA LYS A 642 36.06 -39.59 16.56
C LYS A 642 37.19 -40.29 17.35
N LYS A 643 36.99 -40.45 18.66
CA LYS A 643 37.85 -41.23 19.56
C LYS A 643 37.83 -42.69 19.13
N LYS A 644 38.98 -43.24 18.72
CA LYS A 644 39.13 -44.68 18.47
C LYS A 644 39.70 -45.32 19.72
N VAL A 645 38.96 -46.28 20.27
CA VAL A 645 39.35 -47.07 21.45
C VAL A 645 39.73 -48.47 20.97
N GLU A 646 40.85 -48.97 21.46
CA GLU A 646 41.32 -50.33 21.21
C GLU A 646 41.47 -51.03 22.55
N THR A 647 40.91 -52.23 22.66
CA THR A 647 40.87 -53.03 23.88
C THR A 647 41.59 -54.34 23.64
N ARG A 648 42.49 -54.71 24.56
CA ARG A 648 43.16 -56.01 24.55
C ARG A 648 42.94 -56.72 25.88
N VAL A 649 42.86 -58.04 25.83
CA VAL A 649 42.77 -58.88 27.04
C VAL A 649 44.08 -59.64 27.18
N CYS A 650 44.71 -59.52 28.34
CA CYS A 650 45.95 -60.22 28.65
C CYS A 650 45.65 -61.33 29.68
N PRO A 651 45.87 -62.61 29.34
CA PRO A 651 45.76 -63.73 30.29
C PRO A 651 46.81 -63.62 31.40
N ASN A 652 46.53 -64.19 32.58
CA ASN A 652 47.39 -64.04 33.76
C ASN A 652 48.63 -64.97 33.76
N ASP A 653 48.78 -65.82 32.74
CA ASP A 653 49.76 -66.92 32.71
C ASP A 653 51.10 -66.59 31.99
N GLY A 654 51.42 -65.30 31.85
CA GLY A 654 52.76 -64.77 31.54
C GLY A 654 53.43 -65.18 30.21
N THR A 655 52.79 -65.98 29.36
CA THR A 655 53.46 -66.70 28.26
C THR A 655 52.87 -66.46 26.86
N ALA A 656 51.81 -65.64 26.71
CA ALA A 656 51.24 -65.27 25.41
C ALA A 656 50.93 -63.76 25.28
N ALA A 657 51.09 -63.21 24.07
CA ALA A 657 50.84 -61.81 23.75
C ALA A 657 49.33 -61.51 23.70
N CYS A 658 48.92 -60.33 24.20
CA CYS A 658 47.51 -59.96 24.35
C CYS A 658 46.78 -59.81 23.00
N GLU A 659 45.58 -60.40 22.87
CA GLU A 659 44.76 -60.40 21.65
C GLU A 659 43.77 -59.21 21.60
N THR A 660 43.43 -58.77 20.38
CA THR A 660 42.60 -57.57 20.10
C THR A 660 41.30 -57.99 19.42
N GLU A 661 40.14 -57.76 20.02
CA GLU A 661 38.85 -58.16 19.42
C GLU A 661 38.23 -57.09 18.50
N GLY A 662 37.69 -57.54 17.37
CA GLY A 662 36.94 -56.74 16.40
C GLY A 662 35.43 -56.91 16.54
N LYS A 663 34.75 -55.78 16.80
CA LYS A 663 33.30 -55.47 16.68
C LYS A 663 32.28 -56.63 16.68
N SER A 664 31.35 -56.56 17.64
CA SER A 664 29.94 -56.85 17.42
C SER A 664 29.05 -55.82 18.18
N GLU A 665 28.05 -55.30 17.47
CA GLU A 665 26.89 -54.61 18.05
C GLU A 665 26.00 -55.65 18.76
N GLU A 666 25.41 -55.31 19.91
CA GLU A 666 23.95 -55.39 20.10
C GLU A 666 23.47 -54.86 21.47
N THR A 667 22.44 -54.01 21.36
CA THR A 667 21.28 -53.72 22.22
C THR A 667 21.27 -53.99 23.73
N SER A 668 20.99 -52.93 24.50
CA SER A 668 20.23 -52.98 25.77
C SER A 668 19.06 -51.98 25.70
N GLY A 669 17.87 -52.45 26.09
CA GLY A 669 16.58 -51.77 25.91
C GLY A 669 16.36 -50.55 26.81
N LEU A 670 16.84 -49.39 26.38
CA LEU A 670 16.50 -48.07 26.94
C LEU A 670 15.69 -47.26 25.92
N THR A 671 14.55 -46.69 26.35
CA THR A 671 13.82 -45.72 25.54
C THR A 671 14.48 -44.34 25.65
N VAL A 672 14.99 -43.84 24.53
CA VAL A 672 15.67 -42.55 24.43
C VAL A 672 14.77 -41.55 23.71
N THR A 673 14.42 -40.46 24.36
CA THR A 673 13.64 -39.36 23.76
C THR A 673 14.52 -38.12 23.56
N TRP A 674 14.62 -37.66 22.31
CA TRP A 674 15.36 -36.45 21.94
C TRP A 674 14.44 -35.22 21.95
N ALA A 675 14.90 -34.11 22.51
CA ALA A 675 14.25 -32.82 22.34
C ALA A 675 14.37 -32.30 20.90
N THR A 676 13.54 -31.31 20.53
CA THR A 676 13.68 -30.59 19.27
C THR A 676 15.02 -29.85 19.19
N TRP A 677 15.53 -29.68 17.97
CA TRP A 677 16.77 -28.93 17.75
C TRP A 677 16.62 -27.46 18.15
N SER A 678 17.67 -26.90 18.76
CA SER A 678 17.76 -25.46 19.01
C SER A 678 17.79 -24.66 17.70
N THR A 679 17.56 -23.35 17.79
CA THR A 679 17.90 -22.42 16.71
C THR A 679 19.39 -22.52 16.38
N CYS A 680 19.74 -22.22 15.12
CA CYS A 680 21.12 -22.30 14.64
C CYS A 680 21.94 -21.17 15.28
N SER A 681 23.16 -21.46 15.74
CA SER A 681 24.00 -20.46 16.40
C SER A 681 24.48 -19.34 15.49
N GLN A 682 24.45 -19.52 14.17
CA GLN A 682 24.77 -18.49 13.18
C GLN A 682 23.82 -18.55 11.99
N GLU A 683 23.46 -17.40 11.43
CA GLU A 683 22.54 -17.28 10.29
C GLU A 683 23.19 -17.62 8.94
N CYS A 684 24.53 -17.53 8.83
CA CYS A 684 25.32 -17.90 7.64
C CYS A 684 26.71 -18.44 8.05
N SER A 685 27.47 -19.00 7.09
CA SER A 685 28.81 -19.57 7.28
C SER A 685 28.95 -20.70 8.32
N LYS A 686 28.04 -21.69 8.26
CA LYS A 686 28.02 -22.92 9.07
C LYS A 686 27.94 -22.65 10.59
N GLY A 687 26.72 -22.42 11.07
CA GLY A 687 26.39 -22.49 12.49
C GLY A 687 26.17 -23.93 12.96
N PHE A 688 25.94 -24.11 14.25
CA PHE A 688 25.59 -25.40 14.85
C PHE A 688 24.31 -25.27 15.66
N ARG A 689 23.50 -26.33 15.67
CA ARG A 689 22.35 -26.49 16.56
C ARG A 689 22.54 -27.71 17.45
N THR A 690 21.97 -27.65 18.65
CA THR A 690 22.10 -28.72 19.64
C THR A 690 20.73 -29.26 20.02
N ARG A 691 20.66 -30.55 20.34
CA ARG A 691 19.50 -31.15 21.00
C ARG A 691 19.96 -32.03 22.15
N LYS A 692 19.14 -32.12 23.19
CA LYS A 692 19.43 -32.90 24.40
C LYS A 692 18.57 -34.16 24.42
N ARG A 693 19.13 -35.28 24.90
CA ARG A 693 18.36 -36.51 25.16
C ARG A 693 18.10 -36.70 26.65
N THR A 694 16.95 -37.29 26.95
CA THR A 694 16.63 -37.86 28.26
C THR A 694 16.37 -39.35 28.10
N CYS A 695 16.87 -40.13 29.07
CA CYS A 695 16.72 -41.58 29.09
C CYS A 695 15.90 -41.98 30.31
N ALA A 696 14.89 -42.82 30.11
CA ALA A 696 14.01 -43.32 31.17
C ALA A 696 14.18 -44.84 31.30
N SER A 697 14.31 -45.33 32.54
CA SER A 697 14.17 -46.75 32.86
C SER A 697 12.68 -47.11 33.03
N ALA A 698 12.34 -48.40 32.93
CA ALA A 698 10.97 -48.93 33.04
C ALA A 698 10.28 -48.60 34.40
N GLU A 699 11.02 -48.09 35.39
CA GLU A 699 10.53 -47.70 36.71
C GLU A 699 10.40 -46.18 36.92
N GLY A 700 10.44 -45.37 35.85
CA GLY A 700 10.00 -43.97 35.87
C GLY A 700 10.90 -42.94 36.55
N LYS A 701 12.10 -43.30 37.04
CA LYS A 701 13.09 -42.32 37.55
C LYS A 701 14.01 -41.85 36.42
N SER A 702 13.98 -40.55 36.10
CA SER A 702 14.81 -39.91 35.07
C SER A 702 16.12 -39.39 35.66
N SER A 703 17.26 -39.89 35.18
CA SER A 703 18.58 -39.36 35.54
C SER A 703 19.51 -39.29 34.32
N PRO A 704 20.20 -38.16 34.08
CA PRO A 704 20.98 -37.92 32.85
C PRO A 704 22.28 -38.76 32.74
N SER A 705 22.66 -39.52 33.77
CA SER A 705 23.85 -40.37 33.80
C SER A 705 23.61 -41.84 33.40
N ALA A 706 22.36 -42.25 33.16
CA ALA A 706 22.01 -43.63 32.85
C ALA A 706 22.26 -44.05 31.38
N CYS A 707 22.75 -43.14 30.53
CA CYS A 707 22.89 -43.35 29.10
C CYS A 707 24.35 -43.34 28.64
N SER A 708 24.79 -44.41 27.97
CA SER A 708 26.11 -44.46 27.33
C SER A 708 26.18 -43.46 26.16
N GLY A 709 27.09 -42.48 26.27
CA GLY A 709 27.34 -41.42 25.28
C GLY A 709 26.88 -40.02 25.73
N SER A 710 27.28 -38.97 25.00
CA SER A 710 26.97 -37.57 25.34
C SER A 710 25.46 -37.31 25.44
N PRO A 711 24.98 -36.57 26.47
CA PRO A 711 23.56 -36.17 26.58
C PRO A 711 23.17 -35.07 25.59
N VAL A 712 24.14 -34.51 24.85
CA VAL A 712 23.97 -33.44 23.86
C VAL A 712 24.50 -33.91 22.50
N GLU A 713 23.69 -33.74 21.46
CA GLU A 713 24.04 -34.00 20.06
C GLU A 713 24.16 -32.67 19.30
N TYR A 714 25.13 -32.60 18.40
CA TYR A 714 25.45 -31.41 17.59
C TYR A 714 25.19 -31.70 16.11
N GLN A 715 24.61 -30.72 15.41
CA GLN A 715 24.41 -30.78 13.97
C GLN A 715 24.74 -29.44 13.33
N ASP A 716 25.44 -29.48 12.19
CA ASP A 716 25.75 -28.30 11.39
C ASP A 716 24.48 -27.76 10.71
N CYS A 717 24.34 -26.43 10.67
CA CYS A 717 23.23 -25.73 10.03
C CYS A 717 23.71 -24.45 9.32
N ASN A 718 22.93 -23.92 8.37
CA ASN A 718 23.22 -22.68 7.65
C ASN A 718 24.57 -22.66 6.91
N SER A 719 24.79 -23.62 6.01
CA SER A 719 26.01 -23.76 5.21
C SER A 719 26.16 -22.77 4.04
N GLN A 720 25.32 -21.74 3.97
CA GLN A 720 25.33 -20.74 2.90
C GLN A 720 26.36 -19.64 3.18
N PRO A 721 27.05 -19.10 2.15
CA PRO A 721 28.03 -18.03 2.32
C PRO A 721 27.38 -16.70 2.73
N CYS A 722 28.04 -15.93 3.59
CA CYS A 722 27.49 -14.66 4.09
C CYS A 722 27.51 -13.53 3.03
N PRO A 723 26.57 -12.57 3.09
CA PRO A 723 26.53 -11.41 2.20
C PRO A 723 27.73 -10.47 2.41
N VAL A 724 28.36 -10.03 1.31
CA VAL A 724 29.45 -9.02 1.33
C VAL A 724 28.91 -7.69 0.80
N LYS A 725 28.96 -6.65 1.64
CA LYS A 725 28.53 -5.28 1.27
C LYS A 725 29.55 -4.64 0.34
N GLY A 726 29.08 -4.05 -0.77
CA GLY A 726 29.96 -3.37 -1.73
C GLY A 726 30.45 -2.02 -1.21
N THR A 727 31.75 -1.72 -1.37
CA THR A 727 32.29 -0.36 -1.11
C THR A 727 33.06 0.23 -2.29
N TRP A 728 33.01 1.56 -2.41
CA TRP A 728 33.54 2.32 -3.55
C TRP A 728 35.08 2.21 -3.68
N SER A 729 35.58 2.12 -4.93
CA SER A 729 36.99 2.31 -5.26
C SER A 729 37.42 3.77 -5.04
N CYS A 730 38.74 4.00 -5.01
CA CYS A 730 39.27 5.35 -5.16
C CYS A 730 38.79 5.98 -6.48
N TRP A 731 38.68 7.30 -6.48
CA TRP A 731 38.36 8.06 -7.68
C TRP A 731 39.45 7.92 -8.74
N ALA A 732 39.05 7.80 -10.01
CA ALA A 732 39.94 7.93 -11.15
C ALA A 732 40.49 9.35 -11.25
N SER A 733 41.57 9.51 -12.02
CA SER A 733 42.08 10.83 -12.41
C SER A 733 40.97 11.63 -13.12
N TRP A 734 40.95 12.93 -12.91
CA TRP A 734 40.07 13.82 -13.65
C TRP A 734 40.33 13.74 -15.16
N SER A 735 39.26 13.76 -15.96
CA SER A 735 39.35 13.87 -17.41
C SER A 735 39.98 15.19 -17.83
N HIS A 736 40.40 15.28 -19.10
CA HIS A 736 40.67 16.58 -19.70
C HIS A 736 39.37 17.43 -19.71
N CYS A 737 39.54 18.74 -19.66
CA CYS A 737 38.41 19.68 -19.67
C CYS A 737 37.68 19.63 -21.01
N SER A 738 36.34 19.59 -20.98
CA SER A 738 35.51 19.48 -22.19
C SER A 738 35.60 20.70 -23.12
N ALA A 739 36.02 21.86 -22.61
CA ALA A 739 36.18 23.10 -23.37
C ALA A 739 37.46 23.80 -22.93
N THR A 740 38.17 24.44 -23.86
CA THR A 740 39.43 25.15 -23.56
C THR A 740 39.22 26.54 -22.97
N CYS A 741 38.06 27.15 -23.20
CA CYS A 741 37.60 28.43 -22.64
C CYS A 741 36.05 28.43 -22.61
N GLY A 742 35.43 29.46 -22.03
CA GLY A 742 33.97 29.66 -22.05
C GLY A 742 33.18 28.80 -21.07
N GLY A 743 33.87 28.00 -20.25
CA GLY A 743 33.28 27.05 -19.31
C GLY A 743 33.11 25.66 -19.91
N GLY A 744 34.01 24.74 -19.53
CA GLY A 744 33.89 23.31 -19.74
C GLY A 744 33.68 22.55 -18.42
N HIS A 745 33.52 21.24 -18.50
CA HIS A 745 33.50 20.34 -17.35
C HIS A 745 34.60 19.29 -17.48
N TYR A 746 35.28 18.97 -16.38
CA TYR A 746 36.05 17.74 -16.27
C TYR A 746 35.29 16.78 -15.35
N GLN A 747 35.35 15.49 -15.66
CA GLN A 747 34.64 14.44 -14.93
C GLN A 747 35.62 13.39 -14.43
N ARG A 748 35.32 12.79 -13.28
CA ARG A 748 36.01 11.59 -12.79
C ARG A 748 35.01 10.54 -12.34
N THR A 749 35.43 9.28 -12.42
CA THR A 749 34.58 8.12 -12.12
C THR A 749 35.18 7.27 -11.02
N ARG A 750 34.33 6.53 -10.30
CA ARG A 750 34.73 5.48 -9.36
C ARG A 750 33.86 4.24 -9.57
N THR A 751 34.39 3.06 -9.25
CA THR A 751 33.69 1.79 -9.46
C THR A 751 33.45 1.07 -8.14
N CYS A 752 32.38 0.30 -8.02
CA CYS A 752 32.02 -0.44 -6.80
C CYS A 752 32.83 -1.75 -6.72
N SER A 753 34.14 -1.64 -6.48
CA SER A 753 35.08 -2.76 -6.63
C SER A 753 36.00 -2.99 -5.44
N ASN A 754 35.90 -2.21 -4.36
CA ASN A 754 36.85 -2.26 -3.24
C ASN A 754 36.15 -2.37 -1.87
N PRO A 755 35.50 -3.51 -1.51
CA PRO A 755 35.31 -4.72 -2.32
C PRO A 755 33.99 -4.72 -3.11
N ALA A 756 33.89 -5.55 -4.14
CA ALA A 756 32.66 -5.73 -4.92
C ALA A 756 31.58 -6.49 -4.11
N PRO A 757 30.29 -6.15 -4.26
CA PRO A 757 29.21 -6.85 -3.57
C PRO A 757 29.11 -8.31 -4.05
N ALA A 758 28.92 -9.23 -3.11
CA ALA A 758 28.80 -10.66 -3.38
C ALA A 758 27.80 -11.34 -2.42
N ASN A 759 27.27 -12.49 -2.83
CA ASN A 759 26.34 -13.32 -2.02
C ASN A 759 25.12 -12.56 -1.45
N GLY A 760 24.56 -11.63 -2.23
CA GLY A 760 23.34 -10.88 -1.85
C GLY A 760 23.55 -9.66 -0.95
N GLY A 761 24.77 -9.13 -0.83
CA GLY A 761 25.06 -7.92 -0.07
C GLY A 761 24.68 -6.62 -0.80
N ASP A 762 24.45 -5.55 -0.02
CA ASP A 762 23.99 -4.25 -0.52
C ASP A 762 24.92 -3.65 -1.59
N ILE A 763 24.33 -3.01 -2.61
CA ILE A 763 25.05 -2.24 -3.63
C ILE A 763 25.66 -0.95 -3.04
N CYS A 764 26.72 -0.42 -3.67
CA CYS A 764 27.33 0.84 -3.25
C CYS A 764 26.35 2.02 -3.38
N ILE A 765 26.11 2.76 -2.29
CA ILE A 765 25.21 3.93 -2.25
C ILE A 765 26.03 5.21 -2.52
N GLY A 766 25.60 6.03 -3.49
CA GLY A 766 26.25 7.30 -3.88
C GLY A 766 26.46 7.44 -5.40
N LEU A 767 26.82 8.63 -5.87
CA LEU A 767 27.09 8.87 -7.31
C LEU A 767 28.40 8.20 -7.75
N HIS A 768 28.39 7.56 -8.93
CA HIS A 768 29.56 6.92 -9.55
C HIS A 768 30.40 7.89 -10.41
N THR A 769 29.86 9.07 -10.70
CA THR A 769 30.44 10.15 -11.50
C THR A 769 30.40 11.46 -10.72
N GLU A 770 31.49 12.21 -10.77
CA GLU A 770 31.60 13.56 -10.20
C GLU A 770 32.08 14.51 -11.30
N GLU A 771 31.41 15.67 -11.41
CA GLU A 771 31.66 16.68 -12.43
C GLU A 771 32.02 18.02 -11.75
N ALA A 772 33.01 18.71 -12.30
CA ALA A 772 33.39 20.05 -11.85
C ALA A 772 33.75 20.94 -13.04
N LEU A 773 33.48 22.24 -12.87
CA LEU A 773 33.70 23.25 -13.89
C LEU A 773 35.19 23.54 -14.07
N CYS A 774 35.59 23.76 -15.32
CA CYS A 774 36.95 24.09 -15.72
C CYS A 774 36.96 25.10 -16.86
N ASN A 775 38.09 25.79 -17.04
CA ASN A 775 38.26 26.77 -18.10
C ASN A 775 37.13 27.81 -18.18
N THR A 776 36.73 28.34 -17.03
CA THR A 776 35.64 29.34 -16.88
C THR A 776 36.06 30.76 -17.29
N HIS A 777 37.23 30.92 -17.91
CA HIS A 777 37.65 32.18 -18.51
C HIS A 777 36.89 32.38 -19.83
N THR A 778 36.45 33.60 -20.12
CA THR A 778 35.67 33.92 -21.33
C THR A 778 36.48 33.68 -22.60
N CYS A 779 35.91 32.99 -23.60
CA CYS A 779 36.50 32.89 -24.93
C CYS A 779 36.41 34.24 -25.65
N GLU A 780 37.52 34.78 -26.14
CA GLU A 780 37.52 35.99 -26.97
C GLU A 780 37.10 35.66 -28.44
N GLY A 781 35.95 36.18 -28.87
CA GLY A 781 35.66 36.62 -30.24
C GLY A 781 35.30 35.59 -31.34
N GLY A 782 34.00 35.33 -31.56
CA GLY A 782 33.46 34.43 -32.60
C GLY A 782 32.96 35.06 -33.92
N ARG A 783 33.26 36.33 -34.24
CA ARG A 783 33.01 36.91 -35.59
C ARG A 783 34.21 37.68 -36.10
N LEU A 784 34.52 37.55 -37.39
CA LEU A 784 35.58 38.32 -38.03
C LEU A 784 35.20 39.82 -38.10
N PRO A 785 36.18 40.73 -38.15
CA PRO A 785 35.92 42.16 -38.33
C PRO A 785 35.13 42.43 -39.63
N TRP A 786 34.34 43.50 -39.64
CA TRP A 786 33.56 43.91 -40.81
C TRP A 786 34.45 44.21 -42.02
N SER A 787 33.97 43.87 -43.22
CA SER A 787 34.58 44.36 -44.46
C SER A 787 34.48 45.89 -44.56
N GLU A 788 35.32 46.50 -45.38
CA GLU A 788 35.18 47.89 -45.82
C GLU A 788 33.81 48.11 -46.51
N TRP A 789 33.33 49.35 -46.52
CA TRP A 789 32.06 49.72 -47.18
C TRP A 789 32.24 49.73 -48.70
N GLY A 790 31.31 49.09 -49.42
CA GLY A 790 31.28 49.10 -50.89
C GLY A 790 30.91 50.47 -51.48
N GLU A 791 31.03 50.60 -52.80
CA GLU A 791 30.60 51.80 -53.53
C GLU A 791 29.08 51.97 -53.47
N CYS A 792 28.60 53.19 -53.72
CA CYS A 792 27.19 53.52 -53.70
C CYS A 792 26.46 52.84 -54.86
N ASP A 793 25.38 52.13 -54.55
CA ASP A 793 24.46 51.59 -55.55
C ASP A 793 23.55 52.69 -56.15
N GLU A 794 22.78 52.35 -57.21
CA GLU A 794 21.89 53.30 -57.91
C GLU A 794 20.77 53.87 -56.99
N GLU A 795 20.60 53.30 -55.80
CA GLU A 795 19.64 53.72 -54.77
C GLU A 795 20.28 54.61 -53.68
N GLY A 796 21.59 54.88 -53.76
CA GLY A 796 22.31 55.79 -52.87
C GLY A 796 22.73 55.19 -51.52
N LEU A 797 22.92 53.87 -51.44
CA LEU A 797 23.31 53.12 -50.24
C LEU A 797 24.67 52.43 -50.43
N GLN A 798 25.46 52.37 -49.35
CA GLN A 798 26.66 51.53 -49.24
C GLN A 798 26.36 50.30 -48.39
N HIS A 799 26.95 49.16 -48.74
CA HIS A 799 26.80 47.89 -48.01
C HIS A 799 28.14 47.33 -47.55
N ARG A 800 28.14 46.59 -46.44
CA ARG A 800 29.29 45.78 -45.98
C ARG A 800 28.84 44.48 -45.31
N SER A 801 29.70 43.47 -45.30
CA SER A 801 29.40 42.14 -44.74
C SER A 801 30.49 41.65 -43.77
N ARG A 802 30.14 40.66 -42.95
CA ARG A 802 31.08 39.89 -42.12
C ARG A 802 30.66 38.44 -42.00
N GLU A 803 31.64 37.55 -41.92
CA GLU A 803 31.45 36.11 -41.84
C GLU A 803 31.73 35.56 -40.43
N CYS A 804 31.16 34.39 -40.12
CA CYS A 804 31.50 33.64 -38.91
C CYS A 804 32.74 32.76 -39.19
N GLY A 805 33.73 32.79 -38.31
CA GLY A 805 35.01 32.09 -38.51
C GLY A 805 34.84 30.57 -38.51
N GLU A 806 35.52 29.88 -39.44
CA GLU A 806 35.35 28.46 -39.79
C GLU A 806 35.81 27.42 -38.75
N ARG A 807 35.88 27.75 -37.46
CA ARG A 807 36.24 26.78 -36.43
C ARG A 807 35.32 26.82 -35.23
N GLU A 808 34.06 26.44 -35.45
CA GLU A 808 33.20 25.81 -34.44
C GLU A 808 31.94 25.23 -35.09
N ALA A 809 31.48 24.09 -34.56
CA ALA A 809 30.59 23.13 -35.21
C ALA A 809 29.08 23.43 -35.09
N ASP A 810 28.67 24.68 -34.81
CA ASP A 810 27.25 25.03 -34.75
C ASP A 810 26.98 26.46 -35.26
N PRO A 811 26.38 26.63 -36.46
CA PRO A 811 26.12 27.95 -37.08
C PRO A 811 25.05 28.78 -36.35
N SER A 812 24.36 28.23 -35.36
CA SER A 812 23.19 28.85 -34.71
C SER A 812 23.54 29.84 -33.58
N LEU A 813 24.81 29.90 -33.15
CA LEU A 813 25.28 30.76 -32.05
C LEU A 813 25.82 32.13 -32.49
N CYS A 814 25.90 32.39 -33.79
CA CYS A 814 26.27 33.71 -34.32
C CYS A 814 25.07 34.69 -34.26
N GLN A 815 24.82 35.36 -33.12
CA GLN A 815 23.78 36.40 -33.06
C GLN A 815 24.24 37.78 -33.57
N GLY A 816 23.41 38.41 -34.43
CA GLY A 816 23.61 39.75 -35.02
C GLY A 816 23.61 39.77 -36.56
N ASN A 817 23.30 40.92 -37.18
CA ASN A 817 23.18 41.01 -38.65
C ASN A 817 24.54 40.74 -39.35
N ALA A 818 24.50 39.95 -40.44
CA ALA A 818 25.66 39.62 -41.27
C ALA A 818 25.96 40.68 -42.33
N THR A 819 24.98 41.53 -42.63
CA THR A 819 25.06 42.63 -43.59
C THR A 819 24.54 43.92 -42.94
N ALA A 820 25.15 45.05 -43.30
CA ALA A 820 24.72 46.37 -42.87
C ALA A 820 24.72 47.33 -44.07
N SER A 821 23.68 48.17 -44.17
CA SER A 821 23.55 49.20 -45.21
C SER A 821 23.48 50.60 -44.59
N ARG A 822 24.03 51.61 -45.28
CA ARG A 822 23.94 53.02 -44.86
C ARG A 822 23.79 53.95 -46.08
N PRO A 823 23.11 55.11 -45.93
CA PRO A 823 23.05 56.13 -46.98
C PRO A 823 24.43 56.77 -47.24
N CYS A 824 24.71 57.06 -48.52
CA CYS A 824 25.94 57.72 -48.94
C CYS A 824 26.00 59.14 -48.38
N GLN A 825 27.12 59.49 -47.74
CA GLN A 825 27.28 60.83 -47.18
C GLN A 825 27.59 61.86 -48.29
N PRO A 826 26.91 63.02 -48.32
CA PRO A 826 27.32 64.13 -49.16
C PRO A 826 28.66 64.73 -48.66
N PRO A 827 29.55 65.18 -49.55
CA PRO A 827 30.88 65.65 -49.16
C PRO A 827 30.83 67.12 -48.73
N GLU A 828 31.18 67.39 -47.48
CA GLU A 828 31.64 68.70 -47.00
C GLU A 828 32.18 68.52 -45.56
N VAL A 829 33.20 69.18 -45.01
CA VAL A 829 34.33 70.06 -45.38
C VAL A 829 35.04 70.26 -44.01
N PRO A 830 36.39 70.26 -43.89
CA PRO A 830 37.04 70.20 -42.58
C PRO A 830 37.17 71.58 -41.93
N GLY A 831 36.84 71.70 -40.64
CA GLY A 831 37.20 72.91 -39.89
C GLY A 831 36.64 73.04 -38.47
N GLN A 832 37.57 73.15 -37.53
CA GLN A 832 37.48 73.81 -36.22
C GLN A 832 37.00 72.98 -35.01
N SER A 833 37.99 72.46 -34.28
CA SER A 833 38.05 72.45 -32.81
C SER A 833 37.96 73.90 -32.26
N PRO A 834 37.44 74.18 -31.04
CA PRO A 834 38.26 73.98 -29.83
C PRO A 834 37.52 73.77 -28.48
N THR A 835 38.31 73.42 -27.44
CA THR A 835 38.28 73.81 -26.00
C THR A 835 36.94 74.18 -25.34
N PHE A 836 36.49 73.61 -24.21
CA PHE A 836 37.14 73.38 -22.91
C PHE A 836 36.45 72.22 -22.18
#